data_AF-A0A956N911-F1
#
_entry.id   AF-A0A956N911-F1
#
_cell.length_a   1.000
_cell.length_b   1.000
_cell.length_c   1.000
_cell.angle_alpha   90.00
_cell.angle_beta   90.00
_cell.angle_gamma   90.00
#
_symmetry.space_group_name_H-M   'P 1'
#
loop_
_entity.id
_entity.type
_entity.pdbx_description
1 polymer ?
#
loop_
_entity_poly.entity_id
_entity_poly.type
_entity_poly.pdbx_seq_one_letter_code
_entity_poly.pdbx_strand_id
1 'polypeptide(L)'
;MSDEERVTRDELMTEFQNNLRVGLLTGSIGGILLGLLYAAATLVLNPELLRSGRDVIVLVLGLIAVYTVFCLALGLIGALGKTLLFRSTGRHISDTKTAAFVTGAVFFSVAALYGYQWCRWHRIGGLSPETYPGPDQLPILITVIAVAGLLARLLTYAFYLLIVHFKKPERAQPGDLKKAFLVLAYMAGAFGIFVLALRLGNSGTSGPGAFTRDDVGTLEAPVRVLAVDGIGAADVARLTAEGRLGPLAALLSGKTADVPAPEHPVAPVIWTRVATGQPLEAHGIVDYQAQVVRGLSRPFTVGANQVGLFQLFQDVFPFFRLTRPVPMRSYMRGSKGIWNIATDAGRTCDVINWWVSYPAESVKGSVVSDNTYLRLRSELSRVEDGVAMHSNASESANALTEVLDDARLRSIRPQGETYPGSLLLELAPALRPDSSVVSLLSGAEAHLESLQLPSEVLRADLFYAQSAMYLLGRDHPDLWLLHLPGPDVFRRVLRRDVADQAARDDAYSEALDAYWSVLVPVLTPLVDETATGTSATRTVWLSLPGWPLEDTPSGTRTGWFGISGLSVGTGTLEPIPIESLCPTLLWLLGLPYSEEMLGSPATGVVADTTGLGTPRQIAAFGPLVPPNDLPVIDPQTDQERLELLRSLGYIDD
;
A
#
# COMPACT_ATOMS: atom_id res chain seq x y z
N MET A 1 -20.44 -59.22 18.15
CA MET A 1 -19.10 -59.11 17.54
C MET A 1 -18.50 -60.50 17.53
N SER A 2 -18.38 -61.11 16.36
CA SER A 2 -17.66 -62.39 16.20
C SER A 2 -16.16 -62.17 16.46
N ASP A 3 -15.41 -63.23 16.78
CA ASP A 3 -13.95 -63.13 16.97
C ASP A 3 -13.24 -62.60 15.71
N GLU A 4 -13.77 -62.90 14.50
CA GLU A 4 -13.30 -62.31 13.24
C GLU A 4 -13.50 -60.78 13.17
N GLU A 5 -14.63 -60.24 13.63
CA GLU A 5 -14.85 -58.79 13.67
C GLU A 5 -13.91 -58.08 14.66
N ARG A 6 -13.51 -58.77 15.75
CA ARG A 6 -12.51 -58.25 16.70
C ARG A 6 -11.11 -58.22 16.10
N VAL A 7 -10.67 -59.31 15.48
CA VAL A 7 -9.35 -59.41 14.84
C VAL A 7 -9.21 -58.38 13.71
N THR A 8 -10.23 -58.25 12.87
CA THR A 8 -10.23 -57.28 11.76
C THR A 8 -10.18 -55.84 12.28
N ARG A 9 -10.87 -55.54 13.39
CA ARG A 9 -10.85 -54.21 14.02
C ARG A 9 -9.50 -53.88 14.63
N ASP A 10 -8.87 -54.83 15.31
CA ASP A 10 -7.56 -54.63 15.96
C ASP A 10 -6.43 -54.47 14.94
N GLU A 11 -6.48 -55.21 13.83
CA GLU A 11 -5.56 -55.01 12.69
C GLU A 11 -5.72 -53.63 12.06
N LEU A 12 -6.96 -53.18 11.85
CA LEU A 12 -7.25 -51.89 11.25
C LEU A 12 -6.84 -50.73 12.19
N MET A 13 -7.00 -50.90 13.50
CA MET A 13 -6.52 -49.95 14.50
C MET A 13 -4.99 -49.88 14.57
N THR A 14 -4.31 -51.01 14.46
CA THR A 14 -2.84 -51.08 14.46
C THR A 14 -2.26 -50.42 13.21
N GLU A 15 -2.84 -50.71 12.04
CA GLU A 15 -2.46 -50.09 10.77
C GLU A 15 -2.71 -48.57 10.80
N PHE A 16 -3.84 -48.13 11.35
CA PHE A 16 -4.13 -46.70 11.54
C PHE A 16 -3.08 -46.02 12.43
N GLN A 17 -2.72 -46.61 13.58
CA GLN A 17 -1.72 -46.05 14.49
C GLN A 17 -0.34 -45.92 13.84
N ASN A 18 0.09 -46.93 13.07
CA ASN A 18 1.36 -46.88 12.35
C ASN A 18 1.37 -45.81 11.26
N ASN A 19 0.28 -45.73 10.49
CA ASN A 19 0.13 -44.73 9.44
C ASN A 19 0.08 -43.31 10.01
N LEU A 20 -0.59 -43.14 11.15
CA LEU A 20 -0.64 -41.88 11.87
C LEU A 20 0.75 -41.43 12.33
N ARG A 21 1.54 -42.33 12.96
CA ARG A 21 2.91 -42.02 13.40
C ARG A 21 3.81 -41.62 12.23
N VAL A 22 3.75 -42.36 11.14
CA VAL A 22 4.54 -42.04 9.93
C VAL A 22 4.11 -40.70 9.36
N GLY A 23 2.81 -40.46 9.19
CA GLY A 23 2.27 -39.21 8.66
C GLY A 23 2.66 -37.99 9.49
N LEU A 24 2.56 -38.09 10.82
CA LEU A 24 2.96 -37.02 11.76
C LEU A 24 4.47 -36.74 11.69
N LEU A 25 5.30 -37.78 11.66
CA LEU A 25 6.76 -37.62 11.59
C LEU A 25 7.18 -36.97 10.27
N THR A 26 6.69 -37.49 9.14
CA THR A 26 6.99 -36.94 7.82
C THR A 26 6.44 -35.53 7.66
N GLY A 27 5.26 -35.24 8.21
CA GLY A 27 4.66 -33.91 8.22
C GLY A 27 5.51 -32.92 9.01
N SER A 28 5.99 -33.32 10.19
CA SER A 28 6.83 -32.46 11.05
C SER A 28 8.17 -32.13 10.38
N ILE A 29 8.88 -33.14 9.89
CA ILE A 29 10.18 -32.94 9.21
C ILE A 29 10.00 -32.12 7.93
N GLY A 30 8.99 -32.45 7.13
CA GLY A 30 8.67 -31.73 5.90
C GLY A 30 8.37 -30.25 6.16
N GLY A 31 7.57 -29.96 7.19
CA GLY A 31 7.22 -28.60 7.57
C GLY A 31 8.40 -27.77 8.08
N ILE A 32 9.29 -28.36 8.88
CA ILE A 32 10.51 -27.67 9.34
C ILE A 32 11.42 -27.33 8.16
N LEU A 33 11.68 -28.29 7.27
CA LEU A 33 12.54 -28.09 6.10
C LEU A 33 11.95 -27.05 5.15
N LEU A 34 10.65 -27.12 4.89
CA LEU A 34 9.94 -26.18 4.02
C LEU A 34 9.94 -24.77 4.66
N GLY A 35 9.67 -24.67 5.96
CA GLY A 35 9.73 -23.41 6.69
C GLY A 35 11.10 -22.75 6.64
N LEU A 36 12.18 -23.52 6.83
CA LEU A 36 13.56 -23.01 6.69
C LEU A 36 13.87 -22.56 5.26
N LEU A 37 13.45 -23.33 4.26
CA LEU A 37 13.68 -23.00 2.85
C LEU A 37 12.97 -21.69 2.47
N TYR A 38 11.70 -21.56 2.85
CA TYR A 38 10.92 -20.34 2.61
C TYR A 38 11.45 -19.16 3.40
N ALA A 39 11.92 -19.36 4.64
CA ALA A 39 12.54 -18.29 5.42
C ALA A 39 13.82 -17.78 4.75
N ALA A 40 14.67 -18.70 4.26
CA ALA A 40 15.87 -18.34 3.51
C ALA A 40 15.53 -17.56 2.23
N ALA A 41 14.54 -18.03 1.45
CA ALA A 41 14.07 -17.31 0.26
C ALA A 41 13.56 -15.90 0.60
N THR A 42 12.77 -15.78 1.68
CA THR A 42 12.23 -14.50 2.15
C THR A 42 13.33 -13.52 2.53
N LEU A 43 14.36 -13.98 3.25
CA LEU A 43 15.49 -13.15 3.66
C LEU A 43 16.35 -12.71 2.46
N VAL A 44 16.48 -13.55 1.42
CA VAL A 44 17.20 -13.18 0.19
C VAL A 44 16.44 -12.12 -0.61
N LEU A 45 15.11 -12.23 -0.66
CA LEU A 45 14.24 -11.27 -1.35
C LEU A 45 14.03 -9.98 -0.54
N ASN A 46 14.14 -10.05 0.79
CA ASN A 46 13.96 -8.95 1.72
C ASN A 46 15.18 -8.83 2.66
N PRO A 47 16.35 -8.42 2.14
CA PRO A 47 17.59 -8.33 2.94
C PRO A 47 17.47 -7.36 4.11
N GLU A 48 16.51 -6.43 4.06
CA GLU A 48 16.18 -5.50 5.14
C GLU A 48 15.83 -6.18 6.47
N LEU A 49 15.28 -7.41 6.42
CA LEU A 49 14.96 -8.19 7.62
C LEU A 49 16.22 -8.70 8.33
N LEU A 50 17.35 -8.85 7.63
CA LEU A 50 18.61 -9.30 8.22
C LEU A 50 19.21 -8.26 9.19
N ARG A 51 18.72 -7.02 9.15
CA ARG A 51 19.18 -5.94 10.05
C ARG A 51 18.71 -6.15 11.49
N SER A 52 17.69 -6.98 11.72
CA SER A 52 17.12 -7.26 13.03
C SER A 52 17.15 -8.76 13.32
N GLY A 53 18.00 -9.18 14.26
CA GLY A 53 18.07 -10.59 14.67
C GLY A 53 16.74 -11.12 15.20
N ARG A 54 15.94 -10.26 15.84
CA ARG A 54 14.58 -10.58 16.28
C ARG A 54 13.67 -10.90 15.09
N ASP A 55 13.70 -10.07 14.04
CA ASP A 55 12.83 -10.26 12.87
C ASP A 55 13.18 -11.56 12.13
N VAL A 56 14.47 -11.88 12.03
CA VAL A 56 14.94 -13.17 11.48
C VAL A 56 14.38 -14.33 12.29
N ILE A 57 14.49 -14.30 13.62
CA ILE A 57 13.99 -15.38 14.49
C ILE A 57 12.48 -15.53 14.37
N VAL A 58 11.72 -14.42 14.43
CA VAL A 58 10.26 -14.45 14.33
C VAL A 58 9.81 -15.00 12.98
N LEU A 59 10.45 -14.55 11.89
CA LEU A 59 10.16 -15.05 10.54
C LEU A 59 10.43 -16.55 10.43
N VAL A 60 11.62 -17.00 10.84
CA VAL A 60 12.04 -18.41 10.74
C VAL A 60 11.11 -19.30 11.56
N LEU A 61 10.86 -18.95 12.83
CA LEU A 61 9.98 -19.75 13.70
C LEU A 61 8.52 -19.72 13.23
N GLY A 62 8.04 -18.55 12.78
CA GLY A 62 6.69 -18.40 12.25
C GLY A 62 6.47 -19.25 11.00
N LEU A 63 7.42 -19.24 10.06
CA LEU A 63 7.35 -20.05 8.84
C LEU A 63 7.46 -21.54 9.14
N ILE A 64 8.38 -21.94 10.02
CA ILE A 64 8.46 -23.34 10.49
C ILE A 64 7.13 -23.78 11.09
N ALA A 65 6.51 -22.97 11.95
CA ALA A 65 5.24 -23.32 12.57
C ALA A 65 4.12 -23.50 11.53
N VAL A 66 3.95 -22.55 10.61
CA VAL A 66 2.90 -22.62 9.59
C VAL A 66 3.08 -23.81 8.66
N TYR A 67 4.28 -23.99 8.11
CA TYR A 67 4.54 -25.12 7.22
C TYR A 67 4.50 -26.46 7.96
N THR A 68 4.82 -26.50 9.26
CA THR A 68 4.61 -27.68 10.10
C THR A 68 3.14 -28.02 10.25
N VAL A 69 2.27 -27.06 10.57
CA VAL A 69 0.82 -27.30 10.65
C VAL A 69 0.27 -27.79 9.31
N PHE A 70 0.66 -27.14 8.22
CA PHE A 70 0.24 -27.53 6.87
C PHE A 70 0.70 -28.95 6.50
N CYS A 71 1.98 -29.26 6.69
CA CYS A 71 2.52 -30.59 6.38
C CYS A 71 1.99 -31.67 7.34
N LEU A 72 1.67 -31.34 8.58
CA LEU A 72 0.98 -32.25 9.51
C LEU A 72 -0.42 -32.58 9.03
N ALA A 73 -1.20 -31.59 8.57
CA ALA A 73 -2.54 -31.82 8.02
C ALA A 73 -2.48 -32.76 6.79
N LEU A 74 -1.53 -32.54 5.89
CA LEU A 74 -1.31 -33.43 4.74
C LEU A 74 -0.80 -34.81 5.15
N GLY A 75 0.04 -34.89 6.19
CA GLY A 75 0.46 -36.15 6.80
C GLY A 75 -0.72 -36.95 7.36
N LEU A 76 -1.66 -36.28 8.03
CA LEU A 76 -2.90 -36.86 8.55
C LEU A 76 -3.82 -37.33 7.42
N ILE A 77 -4.04 -36.51 6.40
CA ILE A 77 -4.83 -36.88 5.21
C ILE A 77 -4.21 -38.10 4.52
N GLY A 78 -2.89 -38.13 4.38
CA GLY A 78 -2.16 -39.26 3.85
C GLY A 78 -2.33 -40.54 4.68
N ALA A 79 -2.25 -40.43 6.00
CA ALA A 79 -2.48 -41.54 6.92
C ALA A 79 -3.92 -42.08 6.84
N LEU A 80 -4.91 -41.19 6.80
CA LEU A 80 -6.34 -41.51 6.62
C LEU A 80 -6.58 -42.18 5.27
N GLY A 81 -6.07 -41.61 4.18
CA GLY A 81 -6.21 -42.15 2.83
C GLY A 81 -5.63 -43.55 2.70
N LYS A 82 -4.44 -43.80 3.28
CA LYS A 82 -3.88 -45.15 3.33
C LYS A 82 -4.75 -46.11 4.13
N THR A 83 -5.24 -45.69 5.29
CA THR A 83 -6.08 -46.53 6.15
C THR A 83 -7.39 -46.90 5.44
N LEU A 84 -7.99 -45.96 4.70
CA LEU A 84 -9.17 -46.21 3.87
C LEU A 84 -8.88 -47.15 2.70
N LEU A 85 -7.72 -47.01 2.05
CA LEU A 85 -7.30 -47.89 0.97
C LEU A 85 -7.04 -49.32 1.48
N PHE A 86 -6.43 -49.47 2.66
CA PHE A 86 -6.25 -50.76 3.31
C PHE A 86 -7.61 -51.40 3.61
N ARG A 87 -8.54 -50.63 4.17
CA ARG A 87 -9.92 -51.08 4.43
C ARG A 87 -10.65 -51.53 3.16
N SER A 88 -10.44 -50.86 2.03
CA SER A 88 -11.16 -51.17 0.78
C SER A 88 -10.51 -52.27 -0.06
N THR A 89 -9.18 -52.42 -0.01
CA THR A 89 -8.44 -53.34 -0.90
C THR A 89 -7.76 -54.51 -0.18
N GLY A 90 -7.65 -54.47 1.14
CA GLY A 90 -6.89 -55.44 1.95
C GLY A 90 -5.38 -55.45 1.69
N ARG A 91 -4.86 -54.51 0.89
CA ARG A 91 -3.44 -54.50 0.49
C ARG A 91 -2.59 -53.74 1.49
N HIS A 92 -1.64 -54.44 2.12
CA HIS A 92 -0.59 -53.80 2.92
C HIS A 92 0.40 -53.06 2.02
N ILE A 93 0.40 -51.72 2.11
CA ILE A 93 1.40 -50.87 1.49
C ILE A 93 2.51 -50.63 2.51
N SER A 94 3.76 -50.93 2.14
CA SER A 94 4.90 -50.69 3.03
C SER A 94 5.01 -49.22 3.44
N ASP A 95 5.33 -48.94 4.70
CA ASP A 95 5.53 -47.59 5.23
C ASP A 95 6.43 -46.70 4.37
N THR A 96 7.48 -47.28 3.75
CA THR A 96 8.40 -46.61 2.83
C THR A 96 7.69 -46.00 1.62
N LYS A 97 6.77 -46.75 1.02
CA LYS A 97 5.98 -46.31 -0.14
C LYS A 97 4.91 -45.31 0.28
N THR A 98 4.36 -45.47 1.48
CA THR A 98 3.42 -44.53 2.09
C THR A 98 4.06 -43.18 2.33
N ALA A 99 5.20 -43.15 3.03
CA ALA A 99 5.93 -41.92 3.31
C ALA A 99 6.32 -41.20 2.01
N ALA A 100 6.75 -41.93 0.98
CA ALA A 100 7.01 -41.37 -0.34
C ALA A 100 5.75 -40.80 -0.99
N PHE A 101 4.61 -41.51 -0.96
CA PHE A 101 3.35 -41.01 -1.51
C PHE A 101 2.87 -39.73 -0.81
N VAL A 102 2.90 -39.70 0.53
CA VAL A 102 2.52 -38.52 1.32
C VAL A 102 3.45 -37.35 1.00
N THR A 103 4.75 -37.61 0.93
CA THR A 103 5.75 -36.60 0.54
C THR A 103 5.46 -36.05 -0.86
N GLY A 104 5.10 -36.91 -1.82
CA GLY A 104 4.73 -36.50 -3.16
C GLY A 104 3.44 -35.69 -3.22
N ALA A 105 2.42 -36.08 -2.47
CA ALA A 105 1.18 -35.31 -2.37
C ALA A 105 1.45 -33.91 -1.80
N VAL A 106 2.30 -33.81 -0.77
CA VAL A 106 2.71 -32.52 -0.19
C VAL A 106 3.41 -31.64 -1.23
N PHE A 107 4.45 -32.15 -1.88
CA PHE A 107 5.17 -31.37 -2.89
C PHE A 107 4.31 -31.00 -4.09
N PHE A 108 3.39 -31.88 -4.49
CA PHE A 108 2.43 -31.59 -5.54
C PHE A 108 1.50 -30.43 -5.15
N SER A 109 0.88 -30.51 -3.97
CA SER A 109 -0.03 -29.46 -3.48
C SER A 109 0.67 -28.12 -3.36
N VAL A 110 1.89 -28.09 -2.82
CA VAL A 110 2.69 -26.84 -2.70
C VAL A 110 3.04 -26.30 -4.08
N ALA A 111 3.57 -27.12 -4.98
CA ALA A 111 3.96 -26.67 -6.32
C ALA A 111 2.78 -26.25 -7.19
N ALA A 112 1.64 -26.95 -7.09
CA ALA A 112 0.42 -26.63 -7.83
C ALA A 112 -0.20 -25.32 -7.33
N LEU A 113 -0.30 -25.14 -6.01
CA LEU A 113 -0.80 -23.91 -5.42
C LEU A 113 0.11 -22.72 -5.76
N TYR A 114 1.43 -22.91 -5.62
CA TYR A 114 2.42 -21.91 -6.01
C TYR A 114 2.28 -21.52 -7.48
N GLY A 115 2.28 -22.50 -8.39
CA GLY A 115 2.20 -22.26 -9.84
C GLY A 115 0.88 -21.62 -10.25
N TYR A 116 -0.21 -22.00 -9.61
CA TYR A 116 -1.53 -21.39 -9.83
C TYR A 116 -1.52 -19.91 -9.43
N GLN A 117 -1.08 -19.58 -8.22
CA GLN A 117 -1.02 -18.20 -7.75
C GLN A 117 -0.02 -17.36 -8.55
N TRP A 118 1.11 -17.94 -8.95
CA TRP A 118 2.09 -17.31 -9.83
C TRP A 118 1.49 -16.90 -11.18
N CYS A 119 0.82 -17.84 -11.86
CA CYS A 119 0.19 -17.58 -13.15
C CYS A 119 -0.96 -16.59 -13.04
N ARG A 120 -1.76 -16.67 -11.96
CA ARG A 120 -2.83 -15.70 -11.67
C ARG A 120 -2.30 -14.29 -11.55
N TRP A 121 -1.23 -14.11 -10.80
CA TRP A 121 -0.71 -12.78 -10.56
C TRP A 121 -0.08 -12.16 -11.79
N HIS A 122 0.70 -12.93 -12.55
CA HIS A 122 1.36 -12.45 -13.77
C HIS A 122 0.45 -12.46 -15.00
N ARG A 123 -0.85 -12.67 -14.79
CA ARG A 123 -1.89 -12.74 -15.83
C ARG A 123 -1.59 -13.72 -16.97
N ILE A 124 -0.89 -14.82 -16.66
CA ILE A 124 -0.45 -15.82 -17.64
C ILE A 124 -1.63 -16.71 -18.03
N GLY A 125 -1.86 -16.84 -19.34
CA GLY A 125 -2.94 -17.68 -19.87
C GLY A 125 -4.34 -17.19 -19.50
N GLY A 126 -4.50 -15.87 -19.27
CA GLY A 126 -5.80 -15.25 -18.96
C GLY A 126 -6.31 -15.49 -17.54
N LEU A 127 -5.47 -15.97 -16.63
CA LEU A 127 -5.75 -15.99 -15.20
C LEU A 127 -5.62 -14.58 -14.62
N SER A 128 -6.40 -14.21 -13.60
CA SER A 128 -6.30 -12.90 -12.93
C SER A 128 -6.54 -13.06 -11.42
N PRO A 129 -6.03 -12.16 -10.55
CA PRO A 129 -6.41 -12.12 -9.15
C PRO A 129 -7.90 -11.80 -8.95
N GLU A 130 -8.47 -10.98 -9.83
CA GLU A 130 -9.81 -10.38 -9.68
C GLU A 130 -10.95 -11.30 -10.13
N THR A 131 -10.67 -12.31 -10.94
CA THR A 131 -11.69 -13.18 -11.55
C THR A 131 -11.41 -14.65 -11.31
N TYR A 132 -12.48 -15.44 -11.16
CA TYR A 132 -12.39 -16.88 -11.08
C TYR A 132 -12.10 -17.49 -12.46
N PRO A 133 -11.25 -18.53 -12.56
CA PRO A 133 -10.95 -19.17 -13.82
C PRO A 133 -12.19 -19.84 -14.43
N GLY A 134 -12.43 -19.57 -15.71
CA GLY A 134 -13.45 -20.21 -16.53
C GLY A 134 -12.89 -21.34 -17.42
N PRO A 135 -13.68 -21.84 -18.38
CA PRO A 135 -13.29 -22.91 -19.29
C PRO A 135 -12.06 -22.56 -20.15
N ASP A 136 -11.92 -21.28 -20.52
CA ASP A 136 -10.83 -20.79 -21.38
C ASP A 136 -9.45 -20.91 -20.72
N GLN A 137 -9.40 -20.93 -19.39
CA GLN A 137 -8.17 -21.09 -18.60
C GLN A 137 -7.82 -22.56 -18.32
N LEU A 138 -8.59 -23.55 -18.79
CA LEU A 138 -8.27 -24.98 -18.59
C LEU A 138 -6.86 -25.38 -19.07
N PRO A 139 -6.35 -24.92 -20.23
CA PRO A 139 -5.02 -25.31 -20.70
C PRO A 139 -3.89 -24.89 -19.74
N ILE A 140 -3.97 -23.68 -19.19
CA ILE A 140 -2.95 -23.19 -18.24
C ILE A 140 -3.04 -23.93 -16.91
N LEU A 141 -4.26 -24.23 -16.42
CA LEU A 141 -4.46 -25.01 -15.19
C LEU A 141 -3.90 -26.44 -15.33
N ILE A 142 -4.15 -27.10 -16.46
CA ILE A 142 -3.58 -28.44 -16.75
C ILE A 142 -2.05 -28.37 -16.78
N THR A 143 -1.49 -27.32 -17.37
CA THR A 143 -0.04 -27.11 -17.43
C THR A 143 0.56 -26.97 -16.04
N VAL A 144 -0.06 -26.14 -15.17
CA VAL A 144 0.36 -25.97 -13.76
C VAL A 144 0.33 -27.32 -13.03
N ILE A 145 -0.75 -28.09 -13.18
CA ILE A 145 -0.88 -29.43 -12.57
C ILE A 145 0.20 -30.39 -13.08
N ALA A 146 0.47 -30.40 -14.38
CA ALA A 146 1.48 -31.28 -14.98
C ALA A 146 2.89 -30.97 -14.47
N VAL A 147 3.26 -29.68 -14.44
CA VAL A 147 4.56 -29.22 -13.91
C VAL A 147 4.69 -29.55 -12.43
N ALA A 148 3.64 -29.29 -11.63
CA ALA A 148 3.63 -29.66 -10.21
C ALA A 148 3.80 -31.16 -9.99
N GLY A 149 3.16 -31.99 -10.81
CA GLY A 149 3.31 -33.45 -10.79
C GLY A 149 4.74 -33.92 -11.08
N LEU A 150 5.39 -33.30 -12.07
CA LEU A 150 6.78 -33.61 -12.42
C LEU A 150 7.75 -33.26 -11.29
N LEU A 151 7.62 -32.06 -10.72
CA LEU A 151 8.45 -31.59 -9.60
C LEU A 151 8.24 -32.47 -8.36
N ALA A 152 6.98 -32.76 -8.03
CA ALA A 152 6.63 -33.64 -6.92
C ALA A 152 7.21 -35.04 -7.08
N ARG A 153 7.20 -35.60 -8.30
CA ARG A 153 7.74 -36.93 -8.58
C ARG A 153 9.26 -36.99 -8.37
N LEU A 154 9.99 -35.96 -8.78
CA LEU A 154 11.44 -35.86 -8.57
C LEU A 154 11.79 -35.83 -7.07
N LEU A 155 11.10 -34.98 -6.31
CA LEU A 155 11.31 -34.88 -4.86
C LEU A 155 10.89 -36.16 -4.13
N THR A 156 9.76 -36.75 -4.52
CA THR A 156 9.32 -38.05 -3.99
C THR A 156 10.36 -39.15 -4.21
N TYR A 157 10.99 -39.18 -5.38
CA TYR A 157 12.04 -40.15 -5.69
C TYR A 157 13.27 -39.97 -4.79
N ALA A 158 13.74 -38.74 -4.59
CA ALA A 158 14.87 -38.47 -3.71
C ALA A 158 14.58 -38.87 -2.25
N PHE A 159 13.39 -38.51 -1.74
CA PHE A 159 12.95 -38.90 -0.41
C PHE A 159 12.76 -40.42 -0.27
N TYR A 160 12.22 -41.08 -1.29
CA TYR A 160 12.10 -42.54 -1.31
C TYR A 160 13.48 -43.21 -1.15
N LEU A 161 14.49 -42.75 -1.90
CA LEU A 161 15.86 -43.26 -1.78
C LEU A 161 16.45 -43.04 -0.39
N LEU A 162 16.24 -41.87 0.22
CA LEU A 162 16.67 -41.57 1.58
C LEU A 162 16.00 -42.52 2.60
N ILE A 163 14.68 -42.68 2.51
CA ILE A 163 13.94 -43.54 3.44
C ILE A 163 14.38 -45.00 3.27
N VAL A 164 14.60 -45.48 2.04
CA VAL A 164 15.14 -46.83 1.80
C VAL A 164 16.53 -46.96 2.43
N HIS A 165 17.41 -45.99 2.23
CA HIS A 165 18.78 -46.03 2.76
C HIS A 165 18.83 -46.11 4.30
N PHE A 166 18.01 -45.32 5.01
CA PHE A 166 18.02 -45.27 6.47
C PHE A 166 17.14 -46.31 7.15
N LYS A 167 15.97 -46.65 6.59
CA LYS A 167 15.00 -47.56 7.22
C LYS A 167 15.13 -49.01 6.75
N LYS A 168 15.71 -49.26 5.56
CA LYS A 168 15.85 -50.58 4.95
C LYS A 168 17.21 -50.72 4.26
N PRO A 169 18.32 -50.67 5.01
CA PRO A 169 19.66 -50.71 4.44
C PRO A 169 19.90 -51.97 3.59
N GLU A 170 19.22 -53.08 3.89
CA GLU A 170 19.26 -54.32 3.10
C GLU A 170 18.69 -54.19 1.68
N ARG A 171 17.89 -53.15 1.39
CA ARG A 171 17.34 -52.86 0.06
C ARG A 171 18.05 -51.69 -0.65
N ALA A 172 19.00 -51.04 0.02
CA ALA A 172 19.71 -49.90 -0.52
C ALA A 172 20.71 -50.35 -1.58
N GLN A 173 20.71 -49.69 -2.74
CA GLN A 173 21.70 -49.93 -3.78
C GLN A 173 22.93 -49.01 -3.60
N PRO A 174 24.13 -49.45 -4.02
CA PRO A 174 25.30 -48.59 -4.05
C PRO A 174 25.02 -47.32 -4.86
N GLY A 175 25.21 -46.15 -4.25
CA GLY A 175 25.02 -44.86 -4.89
C GLY A 175 23.63 -44.24 -4.75
N ASP A 176 22.67 -44.89 -4.08
CA ASP A 176 21.34 -44.30 -3.84
C ASP A 176 21.41 -42.99 -3.04
N LEU A 177 22.30 -42.92 -2.03
CA LEU A 177 22.54 -41.69 -1.28
C LEU A 177 23.08 -40.57 -2.18
N LYS A 178 23.98 -40.91 -3.13
CA LYS A 178 24.53 -39.96 -4.10
C LYS A 178 23.44 -39.46 -5.06
N LYS A 179 22.57 -40.36 -5.56
CA LYS A 179 21.44 -39.99 -6.42
C LYS A 179 20.45 -39.08 -5.70
N ALA A 180 20.08 -39.43 -4.47
CA ALA A 180 19.18 -38.62 -3.65
C ALA A 180 19.78 -37.22 -3.39
N PHE A 181 21.06 -37.17 -3.01
CA PHE A 181 21.77 -35.91 -2.82
C PHE A 181 21.85 -35.09 -4.11
N LEU A 182 22.14 -35.71 -5.26
CA LEU A 182 22.20 -35.02 -6.55
C LEU A 182 20.85 -34.40 -6.93
N VAL A 183 19.75 -35.14 -6.77
CA VAL A 183 18.40 -34.61 -7.03
C VAL A 183 18.08 -33.45 -6.10
N LEU A 184 18.34 -33.59 -4.79
CA LEU A 184 18.11 -32.51 -3.82
C LEU A 184 18.98 -31.29 -4.09
N ALA A 185 20.26 -31.49 -4.43
CA ALA A 185 21.19 -30.41 -4.76
C ALA A 185 20.78 -29.68 -6.05
N TYR A 186 20.33 -30.42 -7.08
CA TYR A 186 19.82 -29.82 -8.31
C TYR A 186 18.55 -29.00 -8.05
N MET A 187 17.62 -29.55 -7.26
CA MET A 187 16.39 -28.84 -6.89
C MET A 187 16.68 -27.59 -6.05
N ALA A 188 17.58 -27.69 -5.07
CA ALA A 188 18.00 -26.56 -4.26
C ALA A 188 18.74 -25.50 -5.09
N GLY A 189 19.60 -25.93 -6.02
CA GLY A 189 20.31 -25.04 -6.94
C GLY A 189 19.36 -24.33 -7.90
N ALA A 190 18.39 -25.06 -8.49
CA ALA A 190 17.36 -24.48 -9.34
C ALA A 190 16.49 -23.47 -8.57
N PHE A 191 16.11 -23.81 -7.34
CA PHE A 191 15.38 -22.89 -6.47
C PHE A 191 16.23 -21.66 -6.09
N GLY A 192 17.52 -21.83 -5.79
CA GLY A 192 18.43 -20.73 -5.51
C GLY A 192 18.64 -19.80 -6.71
N ILE A 193 18.80 -20.36 -7.91
CA ILE A 193 18.85 -19.62 -9.18
C ILE A 193 17.53 -18.88 -9.42
N PHE A 194 16.40 -19.54 -9.16
CA PHE A 194 15.08 -18.93 -9.28
C PHE A 194 14.94 -17.72 -8.35
N VAL A 195 15.25 -17.87 -7.06
CA VAL A 195 15.22 -16.77 -6.08
C VAL A 195 16.18 -15.65 -6.49
N LEU A 196 17.38 -15.98 -6.97
CA LEU A 196 18.32 -15.00 -7.48
C LEU A 196 17.78 -14.27 -8.72
N ALA A 197 17.14 -14.98 -9.65
CA ALA A 197 16.51 -14.39 -10.82
C ALA A 197 15.36 -13.45 -10.42
N LEU A 198 14.54 -13.81 -9.42
CA LEU A 198 13.52 -12.91 -8.87
C LEU A 198 14.14 -11.64 -8.28
N ARG A 199 15.27 -11.77 -7.58
CA ARG A 199 15.99 -10.63 -7.01
C ARG A 199 16.55 -9.72 -8.09
N LEU A 200 17.18 -10.30 -9.11
CA LEU A 200 17.79 -9.56 -10.23
C LEU A 200 16.74 -8.95 -11.18
N GLY A 201 15.59 -9.58 -11.34
CA GLY A 201 14.46 -9.02 -12.09
C GLY A 201 13.76 -7.85 -11.38
N ASN A 202 14.04 -7.64 -10.08
CA ASN A 202 13.48 -6.56 -9.27
C ASN A 202 14.43 -5.36 -9.11
N SER A 203 15.72 -5.54 -9.41
CA SER A 203 16.62 -4.41 -9.62
C SER A 203 16.23 -3.75 -10.94
N GLY A 204 15.37 -2.74 -10.88
CA GLY A 204 15.03 -1.88 -12.00
C GLY A 204 16.29 -1.61 -12.81
N THR A 205 16.28 -2.05 -14.06
CA THR A 205 17.47 -2.11 -14.88
C THR A 205 18.11 -0.73 -14.94
N SER A 206 19.31 -0.60 -14.38
CA SER A 206 20.27 0.45 -14.76
C SER A 206 20.76 0.15 -16.19
N GLY A 207 19.82 0.09 -17.13
CA GLY A 207 20.10 -0.02 -18.55
C GLY A 207 20.53 1.34 -19.10
N PRO A 208 21.12 1.37 -20.31
CA PRO A 208 21.26 2.64 -21.04
C PRO A 208 19.88 3.32 -21.12
N GLY A 209 19.77 4.56 -20.60
CA GLY A 209 18.50 5.30 -20.49
C GLY A 209 17.95 5.50 -19.07
N ALA A 210 18.72 5.20 -18.02
CA ALA A 210 18.39 5.56 -16.65
C ALA A 210 18.45 7.08 -16.42
N PHE A 211 17.60 7.60 -15.54
CA PHE A 211 17.56 9.04 -15.20
C PHE A 211 18.94 9.57 -14.77
N THR A 212 19.36 10.67 -15.39
CA THR A 212 20.57 11.43 -15.09
C THR A 212 20.28 12.91 -14.93
N ARG A 213 21.24 13.68 -14.38
CA ARG A 213 21.10 15.13 -14.28
C ARG A 213 21.04 15.83 -15.63
N ASP A 214 21.55 15.22 -16.69
CA ASP A 214 21.48 15.77 -18.06
C ASP A 214 20.05 15.70 -18.63
N ASP A 215 19.20 14.85 -18.05
CA ASP A 215 17.79 14.74 -18.42
C ASP A 215 16.94 15.89 -17.84
N VAL A 216 17.45 16.61 -16.85
CA VAL A 216 16.74 17.71 -16.19
C VAL A 216 16.68 18.93 -17.11
N GLY A 217 15.48 19.29 -17.57
CA GLY A 217 15.23 20.49 -18.36
C GLY A 217 15.17 21.76 -17.51
N THR A 218 15.06 22.91 -18.17
CA THR A 218 14.82 24.20 -17.53
C THR A 218 13.43 24.24 -16.89
N LEU A 219 13.37 24.73 -15.65
CA LEU A 219 12.11 25.03 -14.98
C LEU A 219 11.75 26.48 -15.29
N GLU A 220 10.62 26.69 -15.95
CA GLU A 220 10.13 28.04 -16.27
C GLU A 220 9.37 28.68 -15.11
N ALA A 221 8.63 27.87 -14.36
CA ALA A 221 7.73 28.31 -13.30
C ALA A 221 7.52 27.18 -12.29
N PRO A 222 7.42 27.49 -10.97
CA PRO A 222 6.98 26.53 -9.98
C PRO A 222 5.60 25.94 -10.29
N VAL A 223 5.40 24.68 -9.91
CA VAL A 223 4.14 23.94 -10.06
C VAL A 223 3.50 23.76 -8.69
N ARG A 224 2.27 24.24 -8.54
CA ARG A 224 1.46 24.11 -7.31
C ARG A 224 0.27 23.22 -7.60
N VAL A 225 0.03 22.21 -6.77
CA VAL A 225 -1.08 21.27 -6.95
C VAL A 225 -1.95 21.28 -5.70
N LEU A 226 -3.19 21.74 -5.86
CA LEU A 226 -4.28 21.56 -4.90
C LEU A 226 -5.07 20.31 -5.31
N ALA A 227 -4.91 19.24 -4.54
CA ALA A 227 -5.58 17.98 -4.74
C ALA A 227 -6.74 17.83 -3.74
N VAL A 228 -7.97 17.68 -4.22
CA VAL A 228 -9.16 17.53 -3.36
C VAL A 228 -9.83 16.20 -3.65
N ASP A 229 -9.99 15.37 -2.63
CA ASP A 229 -10.71 14.11 -2.72
C ASP A 229 -12.19 14.33 -2.37
N GLY A 230 -13.08 13.60 -3.03
CA GLY A 230 -14.51 13.68 -2.73
C GLY A 230 -15.31 14.65 -3.59
N ILE A 231 -14.70 15.46 -4.45
CA ILE A 231 -15.41 16.49 -5.21
C ILE A 231 -15.35 16.16 -6.71
N GLY A 232 -16.51 16.01 -7.34
CA GLY A 232 -16.64 15.78 -8.78
C GLY A 232 -16.82 17.07 -9.59
N ALA A 233 -16.80 16.97 -10.92
CA ALA A 233 -16.93 18.12 -11.82
C ALA A 233 -18.21 18.96 -11.58
N ALA A 234 -19.34 18.32 -11.33
CA ALA A 234 -20.59 19.03 -11.04
C ALA A 234 -20.59 19.74 -9.66
N ASP A 235 -19.87 19.22 -8.67
CA ASP A 235 -19.71 19.92 -7.39
C ASP A 235 -18.90 21.21 -7.57
N VAL A 236 -17.80 21.13 -8.32
CA VAL A 236 -16.98 22.32 -8.66
C VAL A 236 -17.82 23.34 -9.41
N ALA A 237 -18.62 22.91 -10.40
CA ALA A 237 -19.51 23.78 -11.14
C ALA A 237 -20.55 24.47 -10.23
N ARG A 238 -21.16 23.73 -9.30
CA ARG A 238 -22.11 24.27 -8.32
C ARG A 238 -21.45 25.32 -7.43
N LEU A 239 -20.36 24.96 -6.76
CA LEU A 239 -19.62 25.85 -5.86
C LEU A 239 -19.17 27.13 -6.56
N THR A 240 -18.85 27.05 -7.85
CA THR A 240 -18.51 28.20 -8.69
C THR A 240 -19.73 29.06 -8.99
N ALA A 241 -20.83 28.46 -9.46
CA ALA A 241 -22.05 29.17 -9.81
C ALA A 241 -22.68 29.90 -8.61
N GLU A 242 -22.56 29.31 -7.42
CA GLU A 242 -23.05 29.86 -6.16
C GLU A 242 -22.05 30.84 -5.50
N GLY A 243 -20.88 31.06 -6.10
CA GLY A 243 -19.85 31.96 -5.59
C GLY A 243 -19.15 31.49 -4.31
N ARG A 244 -19.29 30.21 -3.94
CA ARG A 244 -18.71 29.63 -2.72
C ARG A 244 -17.20 29.57 -2.74
N LEU A 245 -16.58 29.46 -3.91
CA LEU A 245 -15.11 29.41 -4.07
C LEU A 245 -14.43 30.78 -3.95
N GLY A 246 -15.20 31.87 -4.06
CA GLY A 246 -14.67 33.23 -3.96
C GLY A 246 -13.45 33.45 -4.88
N PRO A 247 -12.31 33.95 -4.36
CA PRO A 247 -11.09 34.15 -5.15
C PRO A 247 -10.55 32.89 -5.82
N LEU A 248 -10.76 31.70 -5.23
CA LEU A 248 -10.26 30.44 -5.80
C LEU A 248 -10.92 30.10 -7.13
N ALA A 249 -12.07 30.71 -7.47
CA ALA A 249 -12.68 30.56 -8.79
C ALA A 249 -11.74 31.01 -9.93
N ALA A 250 -10.73 31.84 -9.65
CA ALA A 250 -9.69 32.20 -10.62
C ALA A 250 -8.88 30.99 -11.11
N LEU A 251 -8.74 29.93 -10.31
CA LEU A 251 -8.08 28.69 -10.75
C LEU A 251 -8.83 27.98 -11.87
N LEU A 252 -10.12 28.27 -12.02
CA LEU A 252 -11.01 27.69 -13.02
C LEU A 252 -10.96 28.45 -14.34
N SER A 253 -10.33 29.63 -14.39
CA SER A 253 -10.35 30.49 -15.59
C SER A 253 -9.35 30.07 -16.68
N GLY A 254 -8.43 29.16 -16.38
CA GLY A 254 -7.43 28.66 -17.32
C GLY A 254 -7.95 27.51 -18.18
N LYS A 255 -7.14 26.46 -18.33
CA LYS A 255 -7.57 25.24 -19.04
C LYS A 255 -8.21 24.25 -18.08
N THR A 256 -9.26 23.59 -18.52
CA THR A 256 -9.98 22.60 -17.72
C THR A 256 -10.17 21.30 -18.48
N ALA A 257 -10.27 20.17 -17.78
CA ALA A 257 -10.56 18.87 -18.35
C ALA A 257 -11.38 18.02 -17.37
N ASP A 258 -12.22 17.14 -17.89
CA ASP A 258 -12.76 16.06 -17.08
C ASP A 258 -11.66 15.03 -16.81
N VAL A 259 -11.68 14.44 -15.63
CA VAL A 259 -10.81 13.31 -15.26
C VAL A 259 -11.71 12.08 -15.16
N PRO A 260 -11.57 11.08 -16.05
CA PRO A 260 -12.32 9.84 -15.95
C PRO A 260 -12.14 9.20 -14.57
N ALA A 261 -13.23 8.63 -14.05
CA ALA A 261 -13.20 7.95 -12.76
C ALA A 261 -12.22 6.75 -12.79
N PRO A 262 -11.41 6.57 -11.74
CA PRO A 262 -10.47 5.45 -11.67
C PRO A 262 -11.21 4.11 -11.55
N GLU A 263 -10.56 3.04 -12.03
CA GLU A 263 -11.10 1.67 -11.93
C GLU A 263 -11.17 1.15 -10.49
N HIS A 264 -10.29 1.62 -9.60
CA HIS A 264 -10.20 1.18 -8.20
C HIS A 264 -10.79 2.21 -7.23
N PRO A 265 -11.67 1.83 -6.29
CA PRO A 265 -12.39 2.75 -5.40
C PRO A 265 -11.63 3.14 -4.11
N VAL A 266 -10.31 2.97 -4.11
CA VAL A 266 -9.47 3.06 -2.90
C VAL A 266 -8.55 4.27 -3.00
N ALA A 267 -8.76 5.28 -2.15
CA ALA A 267 -8.03 6.55 -2.21
C ALA A 267 -6.50 6.40 -2.16
N PRO A 268 -5.90 5.60 -1.26
CA PRO A 268 -4.46 5.32 -1.27
C PRO A 268 -3.94 4.77 -2.59
N VAL A 269 -4.71 3.92 -3.28
CA VAL A 269 -4.33 3.36 -4.60
C VAL A 269 -4.32 4.48 -5.64
N ILE A 270 -5.41 5.25 -5.72
CA ILE A 270 -5.61 6.31 -6.71
C ILE A 270 -4.56 7.41 -6.54
N TRP A 271 -4.41 7.95 -5.33
CA TRP A 271 -3.49 9.07 -5.06
C TRP A 271 -2.02 8.65 -5.11
N THR A 272 -1.72 7.36 -4.86
CA THR A 272 -0.38 6.82 -5.15
C THR A 272 -0.13 6.75 -6.66
N ARG A 273 -1.13 6.36 -7.47
CA ARG A 273 -1.03 6.42 -8.94
C ARG A 273 -0.83 7.85 -9.44
N VAL A 274 -1.58 8.82 -8.91
CA VAL A 274 -1.38 10.25 -9.24
C VAL A 274 0.02 10.73 -8.87
N ALA A 275 0.58 10.27 -7.75
CA ALA A 275 1.93 10.66 -7.33
C ALA A 275 3.04 9.98 -8.14
N THR A 276 2.85 8.74 -8.59
CA THR A 276 3.92 7.91 -9.17
C THR A 276 3.84 7.75 -10.69
N GLY A 277 2.64 7.87 -11.27
CA GLY A 277 2.36 7.52 -12.66
C GLY A 277 2.38 6.00 -12.94
N GLN A 278 2.60 5.18 -11.92
CA GLN A 278 2.90 3.75 -12.04
C GLN A 278 1.63 2.89 -11.85
N PRO A 279 1.61 1.66 -12.40
CA PRO A 279 0.54 0.70 -12.15
C PRO A 279 0.57 0.16 -10.71
N LEU A 280 -0.54 -0.43 -10.29
CA LEU A 280 -0.73 -1.04 -8.97
C LEU A 280 0.38 -2.05 -8.65
N GLU A 281 0.73 -2.86 -9.64
CA GLU A 281 1.74 -3.92 -9.56
C GLU A 281 3.15 -3.36 -9.32
N ALA A 282 3.43 -2.12 -9.74
CA ALA A 282 4.72 -1.47 -9.58
C ALA A 282 4.80 -0.71 -8.25
N HIS A 283 3.80 0.11 -7.92
CA HIS A 283 3.85 0.91 -6.69
C HIS A 283 3.44 0.14 -5.43
N GLY A 284 2.71 -0.99 -5.55
CA GLY A 284 2.47 -1.96 -4.47
C GLY A 284 1.50 -1.53 -3.36
N ILE A 285 0.85 -0.37 -3.49
CA ILE A 285 -0.18 0.11 -2.56
C ILE A 285 -1.53 -0.38 -3.05
N VAL A 286 -2.18 -1.25 -2.29
CA VAL A 286 -3.40 -1.95 -2.72
C VAL A 286 -4.65 -1.67 -1.88
N ASP A 287 -4.47 -1.12 -0.68
CA ASP A 287 -5.54 -0.91 0.32
C ASP A 287 -5.13 0.19 1.31
N TYR A 288 -5.99 0.56 2.27
CA TYR A 288 -5.69 1.46 3.40
C TYR A 288 -4.76 0.82 4.44
N GLN A 289 -4.73 -0.52 4.49
CA GLN A 289 -3.95 -1.29 5.45
C GLN A 289 -3.17 -2.42 4.78
N ALA A 290 -1.97 -2.70 5.29
CA ALA A 290 -1.19 -3.88 4.96
C ALA A 290 -1.30 -4.92 6.08
N GLN A 291 -1.05 -6.19 5.74
CA GLN A 291 -0.93 -7.27 6.73
C GLN A 291 0.55 -7.52 7.05
N VAL A 292 0.90 -7.51 8.33
CA VAL A 292 2.26 -7.80 8.81
C VAL A 292 2.23 -8.99 9.73
N VAL A 293 3.20 -9.90 9.60
CA VAL A 293 3.33 -11.05 10.51
C VAL A 293 3.56 -10.54 11.95
N ARG A 294 2.77 -11.08 12.89
CA ARG A 294 2.86 -10.71 14.30
C ARG A 294 4.28 -10.94 14.83
N GLY A 295 4.80 -9.93 15.51
CA GLY A 295 6.14 -9.97 16.10
C GLY A 295 7.27 -9.46 15.18
N LEU A 296 7.02 -9.29 13.87
CA LEU A 296 7.93 -8.56 12.99
C LEU A 296 7.85 -7.06 13.25
N SER A 297 9.02 -6.44 13.28
CA SER A 297 9.19 -5.01 13.51
C SER A 297 8.97 -4.18 12.24
N ARG A 298 9.00 -4.82 11.07
CA ARG A 298 8.82 -4.22 9.73
C ARG A 298 7.92 -5.12 8.88
N PRO A 299 7.03 -4.57 8.03
CA PRO A 299 6.43 -5.37 6.97
C PRO A 299 7.56 -5.86 6.04
N PHE A 300 7.43 -7.08 5.52
CA PHE A 300 8.19 -7.44 4.33
C PHE A 300 7.32 -7.12 3.11
N THR A 301 7.90 -6.46 2.13
CA THR A 301 7.22 -6.09 0.89
C THR A 301 7.19 -7.31 -0.02
N VAL A 302 6.01 -7.81 -0.35
CA VAL A 302 5.86 -8.81 -1.42
C VAL A 302 5.83 -8.04 -2.73
N GLY A 303 6.93 -8.03 -3.47
CA GLY A 303 6.93 -7.48 -4.82
C GLY A 303 5.99 -8.27 -5.73
N ALA A 304 5.40 -7.64 -6.76
CA ALA A 304 4.52 -8.31 -7.73
C ALA A 304 5.14 -9.58 -8.36
N ASN A 305 6.46 -9.64 -8.47
CA ASN A 305 7.16 -10.80 -9.01
C ASN A 305 7.43 -11.92 -7.97
N GLN A 306 6.95 -11.80 -6.73
CA GLN A 306 7.27 -12.71 -5.60
C GLN A 306 6.07 -13.53 -5.11
N VAL A 307 4.93 -13.39 -5.78
CA VAL A 307 3.59 -13.64 -5.24
C VAL A 307 3.29 -15.12 -5.03
N GLY A 308 3.80 -16.02 -5.87
CA GLY A 308 3.60 -17.46 -5.67
C GLY A 308 4.14 -17.96 -4.32
N LEU A 309 5.20 -17.35 -3.80
CA LEU A 309 5.90 -17.78 -2.58
C LEU A 309 5.19 -17.22 -1.32
N PHE A 310 4.44 -16.13 -1.48
CA PHE A 310 3.87 -15.34 -0.39
C PHE A 310 2.34 -15.23 -0.37
N GLN A 311 1.60 -15.71 -1.38
CA GLN A 311 0.13 -15.69 -1.34
C GLN A 311 -0.44 -16.54 -0.20
N LEU A 312 0.25 -17.62 0.19
CA LEU A 312 -0.06 -18.37 1.41
C LEU A 312 0.00 -17.47 2.67
N PHE A 313 0.86 -16.45 2.70
CA PHE A 313 0.83 -15.47 3.80
C PHE A 313 -0.40 -14.58 3.77
N GLN A 314 -0.92 -14.20 2.61
CA GLN A 314 -2.13 -13.38 2.54
C GLN A 314 -3.40 -14.19 2.81
N ASP A 315 -3.46 -15.43 2.35
CA ASP A 315 -4.67 -16.25 2.44
C ASP A 315 -4.72 -17.12 3.72
N VAL A 316 -3.56 -17.61 4.19
CA VAL A 316 -3.49 -18.60 5.29
C VAL A 316 -3.07 -17.98 6.63
N PHE A 317 -2.19 -16.98 6.65
CA PHE A 317 -1.77 -16.41 7.94
C PHE A 317 -2.89 -15.61 8.63
N PRO A 318 -3.75 -14.85 7.92
CA PRO A 318 -4.92 -14.26 8.54
C PRO A 318 -5.88 -15.30 9.13
N PHE A 319 -6.06 -16.45 8.45
CA PHE A 319 -6.87 -17.57 8.98
C PHE A 319 -6.37 -18.05 10.35
N PHE A 320 -5.04 -18.17 10.52
CA PHE A 320 -4.42 -18.52 11.81
C PHE A 320 -4.20 -17.31 12.74
N ARG A 321 -4.68 -16.11 12.39
CA ARG A 321 -4.44 -14.85 13.12
C ARG A 321 -2.96 -14.57 13.39
N LEU A 322 -2.09 -14.99 12.47
CA LEU A 322 -0.64 -14.82 12.54
C LEU A 322 -0.18 -13.48 11.97
N THR A 323 -1.08 -12.72 11.33
CA THR A 323 -0.85 -11.33 10.93
C THR A 323 -1.54 -10.34 11.86
N ARG A 324 -1.19 -9.07 11.71
CA ARG A 324 -1.93 -7.91 12.20
C ARG A 324 -2.03 -6.88 11.08
N PRO A 325 -3.16 -6.15 11.01
CA PRO A 325 -3.24 -5.00 10.13
C PRO A 325 -2.29 -3.90 10.62
N VAL A 326 -1.72 -3.16 9.68
CA VAL A 326 -1.01 -1.90 9.91
C VAL A 326 -1.46 -0.89 8.85
N PRO A 327 -1.53 0.41 9.16
CA PRO A 327 -1.78 1.43 8.14
C PRO A 327 -0.71 1.36 7.03
N MET A 328 -1.08 1.68 5.80
CA MET A 328 -0.09 1.84 4.72
C MET A 328 0.95 2.90 5.06
N ARG A 329 2.19 2.68 4.61
CA ARG A 329 3.35 3.55 4.89
C ARG A 329 4.11 3.89 3.61
N SER A 330 4.79 5.03 3.59
CA SER A 330 5.58 5.52 2.46
C SER A 330 6.61 4.50 1.96
N TYR A 331 7.31 3.83 2.87
CA TYR A 331 8.30 2.80 2.56
C TYR A 331 7.71 1.48 2.03
N MET A 332 6.38 1.30 2.06
CA MET A 332 5.71 0.17 1.40
C MET A 332 5.48 0.44 -0.09
N ARG A 333 5.67 1.67 -0.54
CA ARG A 333 5.58 2.04 -1.95
C ARG A 333 6.81 1.57 -2.71
N GLY A 334 6.62 0.81 -3.79
CA GLY A 334 7.73 0.30 -4.62
C GLY A 334 8.36 1.35 -5.55
N SER A 335 7.60 2.40 -5.87
CA SER A 335 7.98 3.42 -6.85
C SER A 335 8.21 4.79 -6.22
N LYS A 336 9.09 5.58 -6.84
CA LYS A 336 9.29 6.99 -6.48
C LYS A 336 8.02 7.80 -6.74
N GLY A 337 7.61 8.60 -5.77
CA GLY A 337 6.62 9.66 -6.00
C GLY A 337 7.26 10.84 -6.72
N ILE A 338 6.45 11.72 -7.28
CA ILE A 338 6.90 12.92 -8.01
C ILE A 338 7.84 13.80 -7.18
N TRP A 339 7.68 13.84 -5.85
CA TRP A 339 8.58 14.55 -4.93
C TRP A 339 9.97 13.91 -4.81
N ASN A 340 10.05 12.58 -4.86
CA ASN A 340 11.34 11.89 -4.90
C ASN A 340 12.05 12.19 -6.23
N ILE A 341 11.31 12.15 -7.34
CA ILE A 341 11.84 12.45 -8.68
C ILE A 341 12.30 13.92 -8.75
N ALA A 342 11.50 14.86 -8.23
CA ALA A 342 11.86 16.26 -8.12
C ALA A 342 13.15 16.45 -7.29
N THR A 343 13.25 15.79 -6.14
CA THR A 343 14.45 15.81 -5.30
C THR A 343 15.69 15.27 -6.04
N ASP A 344 15.57 14.14 -6.73
CA ASP A 344 16.65 13.54 -7.51
C ASP A 344 17.11 14.47 -8.65
N ALA A 345 16.17 15.20 -9.23
CA ALA A 345 16.42 16.25 -10.22
C ALA A 345 17.00 17.54 -9.64
N GLY A 346 17.13 17.64 -8.30
CA GLY A 346 17.61 18.83 -7.60
C GLY A 346 16.57 19.95 -7.48
N ARG A 347 15.28 19.66 -7.71
CA ARG A 347 14.15 20.58 -7.51
C ARG A 347 13.73 20.60 -6.06
N THR A 348 13.31 21.76 -5.57
CA THR A 348 12.73 21.87 -4.23
C THR A 348 11.28 21.41 -4.22
N CYS A 349 10.84 20.70 -3.19
CA CYS A 349 9.44 20.30 -3.09
C CYS A 349 8.89 20.29 -1.67
N ASP A 350 7.65 20.75 -1.54
CA ASP A 350 6.85 20.57 -0.33
C ASP A 350 5.67 19.64 -0.60
N VAL A 351 5.50 18.62 0.25
CA VAL A 351 4.42 17.63 0.16
C VAL A 351 3.63 17.66 1.46
N ILE A 352 2.35 17.99 1.36
CA ILE A 352 1.47 18.18 2.51
C ILE A 352 0.27 17.24 2.40
N ASN A 353 0.11 16.40 3.44
CA ASN A 353 -1.02 15.50 3.65
C ASN A 353 -1.28 14.49 2.51
N TRP A 354 -0.30 14.25 1.64
CA TRP A 354 -0.47 13.31 0.54
C TRP A 354 -0.64 11.88 1.08
N TRP A 355 -1.55 11.10 0.51
CA TRP A 355 -1.77 9.71 0.93
C TRP A 355 -0.46 8.89 0.90
N VAL A 356 -0.25 8.08 1.95
CA VAL A 356 0.91 7.19 2.08
C VAL A 356 2.24 7.97 2.07
N SER A 357 2.23 9.18 2.65
CA SER A 357 3.44 10.01 2.83
C SER A 357 4.09 9.80 4.19
N TYR A 358 3.41 9.15 5.14
CA TYR A 358 4.01 8.77 6.42
C TYR A 358 4.76 7.42 6.37
N PRO A 359 5.94 7.29 6.99
CA PRO A 359 6.72 8.37 7.57
C PRO A 359 7.28 9.28 6.48
N ALA A 360 7.39 10.56 6.81
CA ALA A 360 7.90 11.56 5.90
C ALA A 360 9.29 11.22 5.34
N GLU A 361 9.38 11.21 4.02
CA GLU A 361 10.56 10.84 3.24
C GLU A 361 11.56 11.99 3.10
N SER A 362 12.82 11.65 2.82
CA SER A 362 13.87 12.65 2.70
C SER A 362 13.78 13.30 1.33
N VAL A 363 13.39 14.57 1.31
CA VAL A 363 13.25 15.36 0.08
C VAL A 363 14.06 16.65 0.18
N LYS A 364 14.29 17.32 -0.95
CA LYS A 364 14.84 18.66 -0.98
C LYS A 364 13.74 19.69 -0.66
N GLY A 365 13.35 19.80 0.59
CA GLY A 365 12.23 20.63 1.03
C GLY A 365 11.56 20.01 2.25
N SER A 366 10.24 20.05 2.33
CA SER A 366 9.49 19.56 3.48
C SER A 366 8.45 18.49 3.11
N VAL A 367 8.25 17.50 3.97
CA VAL A 367 7.12 16.58 3.88
C VAL A 367 6.35 16.64 5.19
N VAL A 368 5.14 17.20 5.14
CA VAL A 368 4.17 17.17 6.23
C VAL A 368 3.26 15.97 5.96
N SER A 369 3.57 14.84 6.59
CA SER A 369 2.93 13.56 6.27
C SER A 369 1.44 13.53 6.65
N ASP A 370 0.69 12.58 6.07
CA ASP A 370 -0.75 12.34 6.30
C ASP A 370 -1.12 11.94 7.74
N ASN A 371 -0.12 11.72 8.60
CA ASN A 371 -0.28 11.41 10.03
C ASN A 371 0.15 12.56 10.96
N THR A 372 0.67 13.66 10.42
CA THR A 372 1.25 14.75 11.24
C THR A 372 0.22 15.33 12.20
N TYR A 373 -0.98 15.66 11.68
CA TYR A 373 -2.05 16.24 12.47
C TYR A 373 -2.48 15.33 13.64
N LEU A 374 -2.76 14.05 13.34
CA LEU A 374 -3.20 13.07 14.34
C LEU A 374 -2.18 12.93 15.48
N ARG A 375 -0.89 12.89 15.15
CA ARG A 375 0.20 12.76 16.13
C ARG A 375 0.39 14.02 16.98
N LEU A 376 0.31 15.20 16.36
CA LEU A 376 0.36 16.45 17.10
C LEU A 376 -0.83 16.58 18.05
N ARG A 377 -2.03 16.22 17.58
CA ARG A 377 -3.25 16.23 18.39
C ARG A 377 -3.16 15.25 19.56
N SER A 378 -2.68 14.02 19.35
CA SER A 378 -2.60 13.04 20.45
C SER A 378 -1.62 13.47 21.54
N GLU A 379 -0.50 14.10 21.18
CA GLU A 379 0.41 14.72 22.15
C GLU A 379 -0.22 15.92 22.86
N LEU A 380 -1.00 16.72 22.13
CA LEU A 380 -1.74 17.84 22.69
C LEU A 380 -2.72 17.38 23.77
N SER A 381 -3.54 16.38 23.48
CA SER A 381 -4.52 15.86 24.44
C SER A 381 -3.84 15.25 25.68
N ARG A 382 -2.71 14.54 25.52
CA ARG A 382 -1.91 14.04 26.66
C ARG A 382 -1.44 15.15 27.60
N VAL A 383 -1.09 16.30 27.02
CA VAL A 383 -0.67 17.48 27.78
C VAL A 383 -1.87 18.11 28.49
N GLU A 384 -2.98 18.32 27.77
CA GLU A 384 -4.22 18.89 28.32
C GLU A 384 -4.79 18.06 29.48
N ASP A 385 -4.82 16.73 29.34
CA ASP A 385 -5.25 15.80 30.39
C ASP A 385 -4.36 15.88 31.64
N GLY A 386 -3.05 16.05 31.45
CA GLY A 386 -2.08 16.21 32.54
C GLY A 386 -2.22 17.55 33.29
N VAL A 387 -2.56 18.62 32.56
CA VAL A 387 -2.80 19.97 33.11
C VAL A 387 -4.17 20.05 33.81
N ALA A 388 -5.20 19.40 33.27
CA ALA A 388 -6.53 19.32 33.88
C ALA A 388 -6.53 18.62 35.26
N MET A 389 -5.52 17.79 35.55
CA MET A 389 -5.28 17.24 36.89
C MET A 389 -4.72 18.26 37.90
N HIS A 390 -4.22 19.43 37.48
CA HIS A 390 -3.39 20.31 38.33
C HIS A 390 -3.77 21.81 38.37
N SER A 391 -4.67 22.37 37.54
CA SER A 391 -5.17 23.76 37.73
C SER A 391 -6.46 24.12 36.95
N ASN A 392 -7.00 25.32 37.24
CA ASN A 392 -8.32 25.81 36.82
C ASN A 392 -8.40 26.15 35.31
N ALA A 393 -9.53 25.80 34.69
CA ALA A 393 -9.77 25.74 33.24
C ALA A 393 -9.69 27.03 32.40
N SER A 394 -9.26 28.19 32.95
CA SER A 394 -9.17 29.44 32.17
C SER A 394 -7.75 29.86 31.77
N GLU A 395 -6.70 29.17 32.23
CA GLU A 395 -5.29 29.43 31.83
C GLU A 395 -4.83 28.56 30.64
N SER A 396 -5.60 27.53 30.28
CA SER A 396 -5.23 26.47 29.32
C SER A 396 -4.96 26.95 27.89
N ALA A 397 -5.51 28.11 27.49
CA ALA A 397 -5.35 28.61 26.14
C ALA A 397 -3.96 29.22 25.89
N ASN A 398 -3.37 30.00 26.79
CA ASN A 398 -2.02 30.57 26.58
C ASN A 398 -0.89 29.58 26.93
N ALA A 399 -1.20 28.56 27.73
CA ALA A 399 -0.25 27.57 28.19
C ALA A 399 0.29 26.65 27.09
N LEU A 400 -0.34 26.54 25.92
CA LEU A 400 0.02 25.51 24.94
C LEU A 400 1.41 25.68 24.31
N THR A 401 1.84 26.93 24.08
CA THR A 401 3.20 27.26 23.63
C THR A 401 4.22 27.17 24.77
N GLU A 402 3.77 27.31 26.03
CA GLU A 402 4.61 27.16 27.22
C GLU A 402 4.71 25.71 27.74
N VAL A 403 3.70 24.87 27.49
CA VAL A 403 3.57 23.50 28.02
C VAL A 403 4.10 22.47 27.03
N LEU A 404 3.99 22.72 25.72
CA LEU A 404 4.81 22.03 24.73
C LEU A 404 6.18 22.70 24.66
N ASP A 405 7.02 22.42 25.66
CA ASP A 405 8.44 22.80 25.65
C ASP A 405 9.08 22.45 24.29
N ASP A 406 9.83 23.41 23.73
CA ASP A 406 10.64 23.29 22.51
C ASP A 406 11.44 21.97 22.47
N ALA A 407 12.04 21.56 23.59
CA ALA A 407 12.75 20.29 23.74
C ALA A 407 11.82 19.08 23.58
N ARG A 408 10.58 19.14 24.10
CA ARG A 408 9.59 18.07 23.97
C ARG A 408 9.12 17.93 22.53
N LEU A 409 8.73 19.01 21.85
CA LEU A 409 8.35 18.98 20.44
C LEU A 409 9.50 18.52 19.52
N ARG A 410 10.74 18.95 19.78
CA ARG A 410 11.93 18.43 19.08
C ARG A 410 12.14 16.95 19.32
N SER A 411 11.91 16.47 20.54
CA SER A 411 12.02 15.05 20.89
C SER A 411 10.88 14.20 20.33
N ILE A 412 9.73 14.82 20.06
CA ILE A 412 8.53 14.20 19.47
C ILE A 412 8.70 13.96 17.97
N ARG A 413 9.80 14.42 17.33
CA ARG A 413 10.13 14.14 15.91
C ARG A 413 9.55 12.78 15.54
N PRO A 414 8.49 12.74 14.73
CA PRO A 414 7.68 11.53 14.67
C PRO A 414 8.57 10.40 14.18
N GLN A 415 8.54 9.30 14.91
CA GLN A 415 9.52 8.23 14.75
C GLN A 415 9.58 7.82 13.27
N GLY A 416 10.79 7.89 12.69
CA GLY A 416 11.07 7.53 11.29
C GLY A 416 10.87 8.62 10.26
N GLU A 417 10.38 9.80 10.63
CA GLU A 417 10.32 10.94 9.71
C GLU A 417 11.70 11.53 9.51
N THR A 418 12.07 11.80 8.27
CA THR A 418 13.43 12.21 7.88
C THR A 418 13.65 13.72 7.92
N TYR A 419 12.58 14.53 7.96
CA TYR A 419 12.66 15.99 8.04
C TYR A 419 13.09 16.48 9.45
N PRO A 420 13.51 17.75 9.58
CA PRO A 420 13.97 18.32 10.86
C PRO A 420 12.85 18.40 11.89
N GLY A 421 13.06 17.91 13.12
CA GLY A 421 12.08 18.03 14.19
C GLY A 421 11.65 19.47 14.52
N SER A 422 12.46 20.48 14.13
CA SER A 422 12.09 21.90 14.22
C SER A 422 10.89 22.28 13.36
N LEU A 423 10.61 21.54 12.28
CA LEU A 423 9.44 21.81 11.43
C LEU A 423 8.15 21.67 12.22
N LEU A 424 8.05 20.73 13.17
CA LEU A 424 6.85 20.61 14.00
C LEU A 424 6.59 21.85 14.86
N LEU A 425 7.65 22.52 15.33
CA LEU A 425 7.52 23.76 16.11
C LEU A 425 7.03 24.90 15.24
N GLU A 426 7.55 24.98 14.03
CA GLU A 426 7.12 25.97 13.04
C GLU A 426 5.63 25.77 12.65
N LEU A 427 5.16 24.52 12.62
CA LEU A 427 3.78 24.18 12.28
C LEU A 427 2.83 24.16 13.47
N ALA A 428 3.32 24.10 14.72
CA ALA A 428 2.48 24.09 15.91
C ALA A 428 1.47 25.26 15.98
N PRO A 429 1.82 26.50 15.57
CA PRO A 429 0.86 27.60 15.46
C PRO A 429 -0.32 27.30 14.52
N ALA A 430 -0.14 26.48 13.47
CA ALA A 430 -1.21 26.10 12.54
C ALA A 430 -2.29 25.21 13.18
N LEU A 431 -2.08 24.69 14.39
CA LEU A 431 -3.15 24.07 15.18
C LEU A 431 -4.18 25.09 15.70
N ARG A 432 -3.83 26.39 15.64
CA ARG A 432 -4.64 27.49 16.15
C ARG A 432 -4.89 28.48 15.03
N PRO A 433 -6.05 28.40 14.36
CA PRO A 433 -6.38 29.36 13.34
C PRO A 433 -6.41 30.78 13.89
N ASP A 434 -6.09 31.74 13.03
CA ASP A 434 -6.23 33.15 13.36
C ASP A 434 -7.66 33.50 13.75
N SER A 435 -7.85 34.56 14.55
CA SER A 435 -9.16 34.94 15.09
C SER A 435 -10.24 35.14 14.02
N SER A 436 -9.85 35.54 12.80
CA SER A 436 -10.76 35.68 11.65
C SER A 436 -11.29 34.34 11.14
N VAL A 437 -10.49 33.28 11.22
CA VAL A 437 -10.85 31.92 10.80
C VAL A 437 -11.55 31.19 11.95
N VAL A 438 -11.22 31.48 13.21
CA VAL A 438 -11.85 30.86 14.40
C VAL A 438 -13.37 31.00 14.37
N SER A 439 -13.91 32.18 14.08
CA SER A 439 -15.36 32.37 14.03
C SER A 439 -16.04 31.59 12.91
N LEU A 440 -15.38 31.49 11.75
CA LEU A 440 -15.87 30.72 10.61
C LEU A 440 -15.84 29.22 10.93
N LEU A 441 -14.74 28.77 11.54
CA LEU A 441 -14.56 27.40 11.97
C LEU A 441 -15.65 27.00 12.96
N SER A 442 -15.88 27.75 14.04
CA SER A 442 -16.92 27.40 15.02
C SER A 442 -18.32 27.31 14.41
N GLY A 443 -18.64 28.19 13.45
CA GLY A 443 -19.91 28.13 12.72
C GLY A 443 -20.03 26.89 11.83
N ALA A 444 -18.97 26.58 11.08
CA ALA A 444 -18.90 25.42 10.22
C ALA A 444 -18.95 24.10 11.02
N GLU A 445 -18.25 24.02 12.15
CA GLU A 445 -18.25 22.86 13.04
C GLU A 445 -19.65 22.57 13.59
N ALA A 446 -20.32 23.60 14.15
CA ALA A 446 -21.68 23.46 14.65
C ALA A 446 -22.65 23.01 13.56
N HIS A 447 -22.45 23.46 12.32
CA HIS A 447 -23.26 23.03 11.19
C HIS A 447 -22.98 21.58 10.78
N LEU A 448 -21.70 21.18 10.65
CA LEU A 448 -21.33 19.79 10.37
C LEU A 448 -21.86 18.82 11.44
N GLU A 449 -21.77 19.20 12.72
CA GLU A 449 -22.31 18.43 13.83
C GLU A 449 -23.83 18.31 13.77
N SER A 450 -24.54 19.35 13.30
CA SER A 450 -25.98 19.28 13.08
C SER A 450 -26.38 18.28 11.98
N LEU A 451 -25.47 18.04 11.02
CA LEU A 451 -25.58 17.02 9.98
C LEU A 451 -25.03 15.65 10.42
N GLN A 452 -24.62 15.50 11.70
CA GLN A 452 -23.98 14.31 12.26
C GLN A 452 -22.65 13.95 11.57
N LEU A 453 -21.95 14.96 11.03
CA LEU A 453 -20.65 14.79 10.37
C LEU A 453 -19.49 15.10 11.34
N PRO A 454 -18.34 14.42 11.18
CA PRO A 454 -17.19 14.64 12.04
C PRO A 454 -16.51 15.98 11.73
N SER A 455 -16.79 17.00 12.54
CA SER A 455 -16.18 18.34 12.45
C SER A 455 -14.65 18.33 12.53
N GLU A 456 -14.08 17.30 13.15
CA GLU A 456 -12.64 17.06 13.24
C GLU A 456 -11.94 16.97 11.88
N VAL A 457 -12.63 16.47 10.87
CA VAL A 457 -12.08 16.34 9.52
C VAL A 457 -11.78 17.72 8.92
N LEU A 458 -12.64 18.70 9.17
CA LEU A 458 -12.41 20.09 8.78
C LEU A 458 -11.21 20.69 9.54
N ARG A 459 -11.04 20.38 10.83
CA ARG A 459 -9.86 20.83 11.60
C ARG A 459 -8.56 20.29 11.04
N ALA A 460 -8.54 19.00 10.68
CA ALA A 460 -7.37 18.37 10.09
C ALA A 460 -6.98 19.03 8.76
N ASP A 461 -7.95 19.20 7.85
CA ASP A 461 -7.72 19.82 6.54
C ASP A 461 -7.34 21.30 6.66
N LEU A 462 -7.92 22.03 7.62
CA LEU A 462 -7.52 23.40 7.95
C LEU A 462 -6.06 23.47 8.40
N PHE A 463 -5.64 22.59 9.31
CA PHE A 463 -4.24 22.51 9.75
C PHE A 463 -3.29 22.28 8.57
N TYR A 464 -3.63 21.36 7.66
CA TYR A 464 -2.81 21.08 6.49
C TYR A 464 -2.79 22.24 5.49
N ALA A 465 -3.93 22.89 5.26
CA ALA A 465 -4.01 24.09 4.42
C ALA A 465 -3.14 25.23 4.99
N GLN A 466 -3.23 25.51 6.29
CA GLN A 466 -2.40 26.52 6.96
C GLN A 466 -0.91 26.16 6.90
N SER A 467 -0.56 24.90 7.16
CA SER A 467 0.82 24.40 7.06
C SER A 467 1.38 24.56 5.65
N ALA A 468 0.57 24.25 4.64
CA ALA A 468 0.97 24.35 3.25
C ALA A 468 1.17 25.80 2.81
N MET A 469 0.33 26.73 3.27
CA MET A 469 0.48 28.15 2.98
C MET A 469 1.67 28.78 3.71
N TYR A 470 1.94 28.36 4.95
CA TYR A 470 3.14 28.76 5.69
C TYR A 470 4.41 28.34 4.92
N LEU A 471 4.51 27.09 4.49
CA LEU A 471 5.65 26.57 3.75
C LEU A 471 5.82 27.25 2.39
N LEU A 472 4.71 27.48 1.67
CA LEU A 472 4.72 28.18 0.40
C LEU A 472 5.31 29.59 0.52
N GLY A 473 4.94 30.33 1.57
CA GLY A 473 5.47 31.68 1.85
C GLY A 473 6.89 31.69 2.42
N ARG A 474 7.37 30.57 2.95
CA ARG A 474 8.72 30.44 3.54
C ARG A 474 9.77 30.16 2.47
N ASP A 475 9.55 29.14 1.67
CA ASP A 475 10.61 28.55 0.82
C ASP A 475 10.36 28.71 -0.69
N HIS A 476 9.13 29.02 -1.11
CA HIS A 476 8.72 29.09 -2.52
C HIS A 476 9.22 27.88 -3.35
N PRO A 477 8.81 26.64 -3.00
CA PRO A 477 9.36 25.44 -3.63
C PRO A 477 9.03 25.35 -5.14
N ASP A 478 9.88 24.67 -5.90
CA ASP A 478 9.66 24.37 -7.34
C ASP A 478 8.39 23.52 -7.55
N LEU A 479 8.09 22.63 -6.59
CA LEU A 479 6.90 21.79 -6.55
C LEU A 479 6.20 21.90 -5.19
N TRP A 480 4.93 22.29 -5.19
CA TRP A 480 4.10 22.34 -3.97
C TRP A 480 2.88 21.43 -4.15
N LEU A 481 2.65 20.50 -3.21
CA LEU A 481 1.54 19.55 -3.25
C LEU A 481 0.75 19.62 -1.95
N LEU A 482 -0.54 19.93 -2.04
CA LEU A 482 -1.48 19.84 -0.92
C LEU A 482 -2.61 18.88 -1.28
N HIS A 483 -2.84 17.88 -0.45
CA HIS A 483 -3.99 16.97 -0.57
C HIS A 483 -4.99 17.18 0.58
N LEU A 484 -6.28 17.26 0.23
CA LEU A 484 -7.38 17.50 1.14
C LEU A 484 -8.46 16.41 0.99
N PRO A 485 -8.53 15.42 1.90
CA PRO A 485 -9.48 14.31 1.83
C PRO A 485 -10.88 14.61 2.38
N GLY A 486 -11.10 15.73 3.06
CA GLY A 486 -12.28 15.95 3.89
C GLY A 486 -13.63 15.71 3.22
N PRO A 487 -13.87 16.19 1.99
CA PRO A 487 -15.13 15.95 1.29
C PRO A 487 -15.43 14.46 1.02
N ASP A 488 -14.42 13.63 0.77
CA ASP A 488 -14.61 12.18 0.61
C ASP A 488 -15.09 11.54 1.92
N VAL A 489 -14.57 12.00 3.06
CA VAL A 489 -15.02 11.53 4.37
C VAL A 489 -16.49 11.87 4.61
N PHE A 490 -16.92 13.10 4.29
CA PHE A 490 -18.33 13.49 4.46
C PHE A 490 -19.25 12.58 3.64
N ARG A 491 -18.89 12.28 2.38
CA ARG A 491 -19.66 11.35 1.54
C ARG A 491 -19.75 9.96 2.16
N ARG A 492 -18.65 9.41 2.69
CA ARG A 492 -18.61 8.08 3.31
C ARG A 492 -19.49 7.99 4.55
N VAL A 493 -19.41 8.99 5.43
CA VAL A 493 -20.23 9.06 6.65
C VAL A 493 -21.71 9.20 6.31
N LEU A 494 -22.07 10.13 5.42
CA LEU A 494 -23.46 10.29 4.96
C LEU A 494 -24.01 9.01 4.32
N ARG A 495 -23.20 8.29 3.54
CA ARG A 495 -23.62 7.01 2.96
C ARG A 495 -23.90 5.94 4.01
N ARG A 496 -23.07 5.87 5.06
CA ARG A 496 -23.24 4.91 6.15
C ARG A 496 -24.49 5.23 6.98
N ASP A 497 -24.72 6.51 7.25
CA ASP A 497 -25.65 6.93 8.31
C ASP A 497 -27.00 7.43 7.76
N VAL A 498 -27.08 7.88 6.50
CA VAL A 498 -28.29 8.40 5.87
C VAL A 498 -28.72 7.49 4.73
N ALA A 499 -29.89 6.85 4.87
CA ALA A 499 -30.40 5.89 3.89
C ALA A 499 -30.94 6.53 2.62
N ASP A 500 -31.59 7.69 2.73
CA ASP A 500 -32.22 8.39 1.60
C ASP A 500 -31.21 9.16 0.76
N GLN A 501 -31.22 8.94 -0.56
CA GLN A 501 -30.25 9.53 -1.48
C GLN A 501 -30.38 11.05 -1.59
N ALA A 502 -31.60 11.60 -1.66
CA ALA A 502 -31.80 13.04 -1.82
C ALA A 502 -31.33 13.78 -0.56
N ALA A 503 -31.69 13.26 0.62
CA ALA A 503 -31.21 13.79 1.89
C ALA A 503 -29.67 13.73 2.02
N ARG A 504 -29.02 12.68 1.48
CA ARG A 504 -27.56 12.61 1.40
C ARG A 504 -26.96 13.72 0.53
N ASP A 505 -27.51 13.92 -0.66
CA ASP A 505 -27.00 14.91 -1.61
C ASP A 505 -27.17 16.35 -1.11
N ASP A 506 -28.30 16.64 -0.43
CA ASP A 506 -28.56 17.92 0.22
C ASP A 506 -27.58 18.16 1.39
N ALA A 507 -27.47 17.20 2.32
CA ALA A 507 -26.56 17.29 3.45
C ALA A 507 -25.09 17.39 3.01
N TYR A 508 -24.71 16.71 1.94
CA TYR A 508 -23.37 16.81 1.38
C TYR A 508 -23.09 18.19 0.77
N SER A 509 -24.07 18.79 0.10
CA SER A 509 -23.95 20.13 -0.45
C SER A 509 -23.80 21.18 0.65
N GLU A 510 -24.60 21.07 1.72
CA GLU A 510 -24.50 21.90 2.92
C GLU A 510 -23.13 21.75 3.63
N ALA A 511 -22.64 20.51 3.76
CA ALA A 511 -21.33 20.22 4.34
C ALA A 511 -20.19 20.83 3.51
N LEU A 512 -20.27 20.76 2.18
CA LEU A 512 -19.30 21.39 1.27
C LEU A 512 -19.28 22.91 1.43
N ASP A 513 -20.44 23.55 1.56
CA ASP A 513 -20.54 24.99 1.75
C ASP A 513 -19.87 25.43 3.05
N ALA A 514 -20.11 24.71 4.16
CA ALA A 514 -19.43 24.94 5.43
C ALA A 514 -17.91 24.70 5.34
N TYR A 515 -17.49 23.62 4.69
CA TYR A 515 -16.09 23.27 4.50
C TYR A 515 -15.32 24.37 3.75
N TRP A 516 -15.85 24.81 2.60
CA TRP A 516 -15.20 25.86 1.79
C TRP A 516 -15.29 27.25 2.43
N SER A 517 -16.30 27.53 3.26
CA SER A 517 -16.39 28.80 4.00
C SER A 517 -15.17 29.05 4.89
N VAL A 518 -14.53 27.98 5.37
CA VAL A 518 -13.33 28.03 6.23
C VAL A 518 -12.04 27.97 5.42
N LEU A 519 -11.98 27.11 4.39
CA LEU A 519 -10.74 26.92 3.62
C LEU A 519 -10.48 28.00 2.57
N VAL A 520 -11.50 28.62 1.99
CA VAL A 520 -11.32 29.68 0.98
C VAL A 520 -10.46 30.83 1.51
N PRO A 521 -10.73 31.43 2.70
CA PRO A 521 -9.88 32.48 3.24
C PRO A 521 -8.42 32.07 3.41
N VAL A 522 -8.16 30.83 3.85
CA VAL A 522 -6.80 30.31 4.08
C VAL A 522 -6.06 30.08 2.76
N LEU A 523 -6.73 29.54 1.75
CA LEU A 523 -6.15 29.20 0.45
C LEU A 523 -6.15 30.37 -0.54
N THR A 524 -6.86 31.46 -0.25
CA THR A 524 -6.90 32.67 -1.12
C THR A 524 -5.52 33.15 -1.57
N PRO A 525 -4.46 33.14 -0.74
CA PRO A 525 -3.14 33.58 -1.21
C PRO A 525 -2.61 32.71 -2.36
N LEU A 526 -3.07 31.47 -2.55
CA LEU A 526 -2.66 30.61 -3.67
C LEU A 526 -2.92 31.22 -5.06
N VAL A 527 -3.95 32.07 -5.17
CA VAL A 527 -4.30 32.82 -6.39
C VAL A 527 -3.82 34.26 -6.38
N ASP A 528 -3.19 34.71 -5.30
CA ASP A 528 -2.63 36.06 -5.17
C ASP A 528 -1.12 36.03 -5.53
N GLU A 529 -0.80 36.55 -6.71
CA GLU A 529 0.58 36.64 -7.20
C GLU A 529 1.48 37.47 -6.28
N THR A 530 0.92 38.44 -5.54
CA THR A 530 1.69 39.28 -4.61
C THR A 530 1.99 38.57 -3.29
N ALA A 531 1.08 37.71 -2.83
CA ALA A 531 1.25 36.96 -1.59
C ALA A 531 2.20 35.76 -1.73
N THR A 532 2.42 35.28 -2.96
CA THR A 532 3.19 34.05 -3.20
C THR A 532 4.60 34.26 -3.73
N GLY A 533 5.04 35.52 -3.84
CA GLY A 533 6.45 35.90 -4.09
C GLY A 533 7.00 35.61 -5.49
N THR A 534 6.20 35.06 -6.40
CA THR A 534 6.63 34.65 -7.75
C THR A 534 5.63 35.10 -8.81
N SER A 535 6.06 35.94 -9.74
CA SER A 535 5.21 36.48 -10.82
C SER A 535 4.86 35.49 -11.94
N ALA A 536 5.35 34.25 -11.87
CA ALA A 536 5.10 33.23 -12.89
C ALA A 536 5.02 31.84 -12.26
N THR A 537 3.81 31.38 -11.97
CA THR A 537 3.53 30.03 -11.44
C THR A 537 2.54 29.28 -12.28
N ARG A 538 2.48 27.96 -12.13
CA ARG A 538 1.41 27.12 -12.66
C ARG A 538 0.67 26.48 -11.51
N THR A 539 -0.60 26.80 -11.36
CA THR A 539 -1.43 26.23 -10.30
C THR A 539 -2.43 25.28 -10.91
N VAL A 540 -2.35 24.03 -10.47
CA VAL A 540 -3.25 22.92 -10.82
C VAL A 540 -4.20 22.70 -9.66
N TRP A 541 -5.49 22.65 -9.94
CA TRP A 541 -6.48 22.06 -9.06
C TRP A 541 -6.93 20.73 -9.67
N LEU A 542 -6.64 19.65 -8.97
CA LEU A 542 -7.08 18.30 -9.28
C LEU A 542 -8.13 17.86 -8.26
N SER A 543 -9.30 17.45 -8.75
CA SER A 543 -10.41 16.99 -7.94
C SER A 543 -10.85 15.62 -8.40
N LEU A 544 -10.99 14.67 -7.49
CA LEU A 544 -11.49 13.34 -7.81
C LEU A 544 -12.82 13.08 -7.08
N PRO A 545 -13.77 12.40 -7.73
CA PRO A 545 -15.07 12.14 -7.14
C PRO A 545 -14.91 11.17 -5.95
N GLY A 546 -15.70 11.41 -4.89
CA GLY A 546 -15.68 10.55 -3.72
C GLY A 546 -16.34 9.21 -3.97
N TRP A 547 -15.96 8.22 -3.17
CA TRP A 547 -16.38 6.84 -3.39
C TRP A 547 -17.43 6.34 -2.38
N PRO A 548 -18.34 5.46 -2.83
CA PRO A 548 -18.44 4.89 -4.18
C PRO A 548 -19.27 5.69 -5.19
N LEU A 549 -18.95 5.47 -6.48
CA LEU A 549 -19.54 6.17 -7.63
C LEU A 549 -20.98 5.79 -7.97
N GLU A 550 -21.44 4.63 -7.49
CA GLU A 550 -22.75 4.06 -7.83
C GLU A 550 -23.89 4.96 -7.34
N ASP A 551 -23.71 5.57 -6.17
CA ASP A 551 -24.66 6.45 -5.50
C ASP A 551 -24.46 7.93 -5.89
N THR A 552 -23.46 8.26 -6.71
CA THR A 552 -23.21 9.64 -7.16
C THR A 552 -24.02 9.94 -8.43
N PRO A 553 -24.71 11.10 -8.54
CA PRO A 553 -25.34 11.55 -9.78
C PRO A 553 -24.40 11.43 -10.98
N SER A 554 -24.91 11.09 -12.17
CA SER A 554 -24.07 10.79 -13.35
C SER A 554 -23.05 11.88 -13.71
N GLY A 555 -23.38 13.16 -13.51
CA GLY A 555 -22.47 14.31 -13.73
C GLY A 555 -21.44 14.57 -12.62
N THR A 556 -21.52 13.88 -11.49
CA THR A 556 -20.55 13.93 -10.38
C THR A 556 -19.59 12.74 -10.37
N ARG A 557 -19.72 11.80 -11.34
CA ARG A 557 -18.89 10.60 -11.43
C ARG A 557 -17.54 10.84 -12.13
N THR A 558 -17.32 12.04 -12.64
CA THR A 558 -16.06 12.46 -13.24
C THR A 558 -15.33 13.37 -12.26
N GLY A 559 -14.01 13.18 -12.19
CA GLY A 559 -13.13 14.15 -11.57
C GLY A 559 -12.98 15.38 -12.46
N TRP A 560 -12.28 16.37 -11.92
CA TRP A 560 -12.09 17.64 -12.57
C TRP A 560 -10.62 18.05 -12.46
N PHE A 561 -10.06 18.52 -13.56
CA PHE A 561 -8.73 19.08 -13.63
C PHE A 561 -8.85 20.52 -14.13
N GLY A 562 -8.18 21.44 -13.46
CA GLY A 562 -7.96 22.78 -14.00
C GLY A 562 -6.55 23.25 -13.72
N ILE A 563 -6.04 24.04 -14.64
CA ILE A 563 -4.72 24.64 -14.57
C ILE A 563 -4.82 26.10 -14.96
N SER A 564 -4.08 26.95 -14.26
CA SER A 564 -3.96 28.39 -14.52
C SER A 564 -2.51 28.86 -14.33
N GLY A 565 -2.19 30.03 -14.87
CA GLY A 565 -0.87 30.67 -14.71
C GLY A 565 0.00 30.66 -15.98
N LEU A 566 1.32 30.59 -15.81
CA LEU A 566 2.29 30.85 -16.88
C LEU A 566 2.09 29.96 -18.11
N SER A 567 1.91 30.60 -19.27
CA SER A 567 1.72 29.97 -20.58
C SER A 567 0.49 29.06 -20.69
N VAL A 568 -0.44 29.18 -19.74
CA VAL A 568 -1.71 28.46 -19.75
C VAL A 568 -2.75 29.29 -20.49
N GLY A 569 -3.30 28.74 -21.57
CA GLY A 569 -4.41 29.37 -22.29
C GLY A 569 -5.75 29.17 -21.57
N THR A 570 -6.84 29.61 -22.17
CA THR A 570 -8.20 29.35 -21.68
C THR A 570 -8.87 28.25 -22.49
N GLY A 571 -9.77 27.48 -21.87
CA GLY A 571 -10.71 26.58 -22.57
C GLY A 571 -10.65 25.13 -22.11
N THR A 572 -11.58 24.34 -22.62
CA THR A 572 -11.73 22.93 -22.23
C THR A 572 -10.87 22.01 -23.09
N LEU A 573 -10.17 21.08 -22.45
CA LEU A 573 -9.35 20.03 -23.05
C LEU A 573 -10.16 18.75 -23.23
N GLU A 574 -9.61 17.83 -24.02
CA GLU A 574 -10.06 16.44 -23.97
C GLU A 574 -9.85 15.86 -22.56
N PRO A 575 -10.68 14.88 -22.13
CA PRO A 575 -10.55 14.27 -20.81
C PRO A 575 -9.13 13.75 -20.56
N ILE A 576 -8.58 14.08 -19.38
CA ILE A 576 -7.24 13.66 -18.98
C ILE A 576 -7.36 12.44 -18.07
N PRO A 577 -6.91 11.25 -18.51
CA PRO A 577 -6.91 10.07 -17.66
C PRO A 577 -5.92 10.23 -16.50
N ILE A 578 -6.20 9.58 -15.37
CA ILE A 578 -5.41 9.68 -14.13
C ILE A 578 -3.95 9.30 -14.37
N GLU A 579 -3.72 8.32 -15.24
CA GLU A 579 -2.42 7.82 -15.66
C GLU A 579 -1.55 8.92 -16.29
N SER A 580 -2.15 9.95 -16.86
CA SER A 580 -1.46 11.06 -17.53
C SER A 580 -1.16 12.23 -16.59
N LEU A 581 -1.69 12.25 -15.36
CA LEU A 581 -1.49 13.36 -14.42
C LEU A 581 -0.03 13.48 -13.96
N CYS A 582 0.58 12.39 -13.47
CA CYS A 582 1.99 12.41 -13.06
C CYS A 582 2.95 12.78 -14.21
N PRO A 583 2.87 12.14 -15.40
CA PRO A 583 3.68 12.56 -16.56
C PRO A 583 3.50 14.04 -16.92
N THR A 584 2.27 14.57 -16.84
CA THR A 584 1.99 15.98 -17.11
C THR A 584 2.68 16.88 -16.09
N LEU A 585 2.57 16.59 -14.79
CA LEU A 585 3.23 17.37 -13.74
C LEU A 585 4.75 17.31 -13.84
N LEU A 586 5.33 16.14 -14.16
CA LEU A 586 6.78 16.00 -14.41
C LEU A 586 7.22 16.88 -15.58
N TRP A 587 6.48 16.86 -16.69
CA TRP A 587 6.80 17.70 -17.84
C TRP A 587 6.70 19.19 -17.52
N LEU A 588 5.69 19.63 -16.75
CA LEU A 588 5.57 21.03 -16.29
C LEU A 588 6.74 21.46 -15.39
N LEU A 589 7.38 20.52 -14.70
CA LEU A 589 8.61 20.73 -13.91
C LEU A 589 9.90 20.71 -14.76
N GLY A 590 9.78 20.54 -16.08
CA GLY A 590 10.90 20.38 -16.99
C GLY A 590 11.59 19.02 -16.86
N LEU A 591 10.91 18.01 -16.31
CA LEU A 591 11.45 16.66 -16.09
C LEU A 591 10.93 15.69 -17.15
N PRO A 592 11.68 14.63 -17.47
CA PRO A 592 11.17 13.56 -18.34
C PRO A 592 10.07 12.75 -17.61
N TYR A 593 9.43 11.84 -18.35
CA TYR A 593 8.60 10.78 -17.78
C TYR A 593 9.18 9.41 -18.17
N SER A 594 8.77 8.34 -17.48
CA SER A 594 9.33 7.00 -17.69
C SER A 594 8.44 6.13 -18.58
N GLU A 595 9.03 5.20 -19.33
CA GLU A 595 8.34 4.11 -20.04
C GLU A 595 7.51 3.20 -19.11
N GLU A 596 7.84 3.15 -17.82
CA GLU A 596 7.11 2.37 -16.80
C GLU A 596 5.79 3.05 -16.38
N MET A 597 5.59 4.34 -16.73
CA MET A 597 4.35 5.05 -16.45
C MET A 597 3.27 4.70 -17.48
N LEU A 598 2.03 4.54 -17.02
CA LEU A 598 0.92 4.10 -17.89
C LEU A 598 0.47 5.18 -18.89
N GLY A 599 0.58 6.46 -18.51
CA GLY A 599 0.11 7.58 -19.31
C GLY A 599 1.24 8.38 -19.94
N SER A 600 0.85 9.32 -20.80
CA SER A 600 1.77 10.28 -21.43
C SER A 600 1.38 11.71 -21.06
N PRO A 601 2.31 12.67 -21.08
CA PRO A 601 2.01 14.06 -20.72
C PRO A 601 0.92 14.67 -21.60
N ALA A 602 -0.08 15.29 -20.98
CA ALA A 602 -1.14 16.03 -21.67
C ALA A 602 -0.61 17.39 -22.11
N THR A 603 0.09 17.45 -23.25
CA THR A 603 0.78 18.69 -23.70
C THR A 603 -0.16 19.86 -23.98
N GLY A 604 -1.45 19.59 -24.20
CA GLY A 604 -2.47 20.61 -24.42
C GLY A 604 -2.71 21.53 -23.23
N VAL A 605 -2.23 21.19 -22.02
CA VAL A 605 -2.43 22.01 -20.79
C VAL A 605 -1.79 23.40 -20.86
N VAL A 606 -0.77 23.58 -21.69
CA VAL A 606 -0.16 24.88 -21.99
C VAL A 606 -0.41 25.28 -23.44
N ALA A 607 -0.53 26.58 -23.70
CA ALA A 607 -0.71 27.12 -25.04
C ALA A 607 0.62 27.30 -25.78
N ASP A 608 1.69 27.64 -25.04
CA ASP A 608 3.05 27.78 -25.56
C ASP A 608 3.97 26.77 -24.85
N THR A 609 4.54 25.87 -25.64
CA THR A 609 5.47 24.82 -25.18
C THR A 609 6.93 25.19 -25.40
N THR A 610 7.23 26.37 -25.96
CA THR A 610 8.56 26.71 -26.49
C THR A 610 9.68 26.54 -25.45
N GLY A 611 9.48 26.96 -24.20
CA GLY A 611 10.52 26.80 -23.16
C GLY A 611 10.34 25.58 -22.24
N LEU A 612 9.22 24.85 -22.32
CA LEU A 612 9.11 23.49 -21.76
C LEU A 612 9.72 22.42 -22.67
N GLY A 613 9.74 22.68 -23.98
CA GLY A 613 10.12 21.72 -25.01
C GLY A 613 9.13 20.57 -25.16
N THR A 614 9.48 19.62 -26.04
CA THR A 614 8.71 18.38 -26.20
C THR A 614 8.93 17.46 -25.01
N PRO A 615 7.89 16.75 -24.52
CA PRO A 615 8.07 15.76 -23.47
C PRO A 615 9.14 14.74 -23.83
N ARG A 616 10.09 14.54 -22.90
CA ARG A 616 11.17 13.55 -23.04
C ARG A 616 10.80 12.30 -22.25
N GLN A 617 11.03 11.14 -22.86
CA GLN A 617 10.81 9.85 -22.23
C GLN A 617 12.15 9.18 -21.90
N ILE A 618 12.25 8.58 -20.72
CA ILE A 618 13.39 7.78 -20.26
C ILE A 618 12.93 6.36 -19.95
N ALA A 619 13.87 5.42 -19.79
CA ALA A 619 13.51 4.06 -19.43
C ALA A 619 12.87 4.00 -18.03
N ALA A 620 13.59 4.44 -17.00
CA ALA A 620 13.15 4.37 -15.60
C ALA A 620 13.83 5.41 -14.69
N PHE A 621 13.13 5.79 -13.62
CA PHE A 621 13.69 6.57 -12.50
C PHE A 621 14.38 5.70 -11.44
N GLY A 622 14.24 4.38 -11.54
CA GLY A 622 14.69 3.42 -10.54
C GLY A 622 13.73 3.27 -9.35
N PRO A 623 13.93 2.23 -8.51
CA PRO A 623 13.04 1.93 -7.40
C PRO A 623 13.14 2.99 -6.29
N LEU A 624 12.10 3.08 -5.46
CA LEU A 624 12.19 3.80 -4.20
C LEU A 624 13.15 3.04 -3.27
N VAL A 625 14.18 3.73 -2.77
CA VAL A 625 15.09 3.14 -1.78
C VAL A 625 14.62 3.58 -0.40
N PRO A 626 14.05 2.67 0.43
CA PRO A 626 13.61 3.03 1.76
C PRO A 626 14.79 3.47 2.64
N PRO A 627 14.58 4.39 3.61
CA PRO A 627 15.61 4.80 4.55
C PRO A 627 16.19 3.60 5.31
N ASN A 628 17.48 3.69 5.67
CA ASN A 628 18.15 2.62 6.41
C ASN A 628 17.50 2.34 7.78
N ASP A 629 16.98 3.40 8.42
CA ASP A 629 16.33 3.39 9.71
C ASP A 629 14.82 3.57 9.54
N LEU A 630 14.16 2.55 8.97
CA LEU A 630 12.70 2.51 9.00
C LEU A 630 12.20 2.60 10.44
N PRO A 631 11.16 3.41 10.71
CA PRO A 631 10.61 3.51 12.05
C PRO A 631 10.22 2.15 12.60
N VAL A 632 10.51 1.95 13.89
CA VAL A 632 9.91 0.85 14.62
C VAL A 632 8.40 1.06 14.61
N ILE A 633 7.67 0.03 14.20
CA ILE A 633 6.22 0.08 14.24
C ILE A 633 5.79 0.15 15.71
N ASP A 634 5.21 1.28 16.11
CA ASP A 634 4.53 1.42 17.39
C ASP A 634 3.11 0.84 17.29
N PRO A 635 2.81 -0.29 17.98
CA PRO A 635 1.50 -0.91 17.92
C PRO A 635 0.36 0.01 18.38
N GLN A 636 0.63 0.92 19.32
CA GLN A 636 -0.39 1.82 19.83
C GLN A 636 -0.77 2.87 18.78
N THR A 637 0.20 3.57 18.20
CA THR A 637 -0.05 4.54 17.13
C THR A 637 -0.70 3.88 15.89
N ASP A 638 -0.31 2.65 15.55
CA ASP A 638 -0.96 1.88 14.47
C ASP A 638 -2.44 1.65 14.77
N GLN A 639 -2.76 1.23 16.00
CA GLN A 639 -4.11 0.95 16.42
C GLN A 639 -4.97 2.23 16.39
N GLU A 640 -4.48 3.34 16.93
CA GLU A 640 -5.15 4.64 16.89
C GLU A 640 -5.43 5.08 15.43
N ARG A 641 -4.48 4.90 14.51
CA ARG A 641 -4.68 5.22 13.09
C ARG A 641 -5.69 4.29 12.42
N LEU A 642 -5.68 2.99 12.72
CA LEU A 642 -6.66 2.04 12.16
C LEU A 642 -8.06 2.32 12.71
N GLU A 643 -8.20 2.65 13.99
CA GLU A 643 -9.46 3.07 14.61
C GLU A 643 -9.98 4.36 13.98
N LEU A 644 -9.10 5.33 13.71
CA LEU A 644 -9.47 6.51 12.95
C LEU A 644 -9.98 6.13 11.55
N LEU A 645 -9.23 5.35 10.77
CA LEU A 645 -9.67 4.94 9.43
C LEU A 645 -11.01 4.19 9.44
N ARG A 646 -11.26 3.32 10.43
CA ARG A 646 -12.57 2.67 10.63
C ARG A 646 -13.67 3.69 10.95
N SER A 647 -13.40 4.61 11.88
CA SER A 647 -14.37 5.63 12.28
C SER A 647 -14.81 6.53 11.10
N LEU A 648 -13.89 6.80 10.17
CA LEU A 648 -14.11 7.57 8.93
C LEU A 648 -14.73 6.74 7.79
N GLY A 649 -14.97 5.44 7.98
CA GLY A 649 -15.57 4.57 6.96
C GLY A 649 -14.62 4.17 5.82
N TYR A 650 -13.31 4.19 6.06
CA TYR A 650 -12.29 3.72 5.11
C TYR A 650 -12.02 2.22 5.20
N ILE A 651 -12.25 1.61 6.36
CA ILE A 651 -12.00 0.19 6.63
C ILE A 651 -13.26 -0.39 7.30
N ASP A 652 -13.72 -1.54 6.81
CA ASP A 652 -14.81 -2.30 7.43
C ASP A 652 -14.36 -3.01 8.72
N ASP A 653 -15.30 -3.29 9.63
CA ASP A 653 -15.05 -3.92 10.94
C ASP A 653 -14.64 -5.41 10.88
#